data_AF-A0A7L3TR40-F1
#
_entry.id   AF-A0A7L3TR40-F1
#
_cell.length_a   1.000
_cell.length_b   1.000
_cell.length_c   1.000
_cell.angle_alpha   90.00
_cell.angle_beta   90.00
_cell.angle_gamma   90.00
#
_symmetry.space_group_name_H-M   'P 1'
#
loop_
_entity.id
_entity.type
_entity.pdbx_description
1 polymer ?
#
loop_
_entity_poly.entity_id
_entity_poly.type
_entity_poly.pdbx_seq_one_letter_code
_entity_poly.pdbx_strand_id
1 'polypeptide(L)'
;VRIQMDVTDDLDLTHSSDTTSEDVELPTSTYKEAMLLLEQLSVDHTGSAVLLKIQNILLEYEQTIEHERNRYTAVWREVRKLESEKAESQLIAEETQDLKSILAHQEVEWKSDIENLKFTLKQEEEKRLRVETLYEKTREKLRGKEDQYCKEMEEKQQLELRSRNLEMELIALRKLLKQVEEERDETQRQLSQEKSARALQEGILNNHLWRQKELEEETRRTIEKNSEESDTEREKDLLYKNQLLQDEIAMLKLELDQVRLRHQEEEGKYLEENETLKEKNEDLKKELKLNEEALTQTVFQYNGQLNLLKTESAVLTSKLEQTKESKDRLEIEIESFRSRLNTTVQELERHQSSKSDIERTFQRERDEWLRLQDKLHHDLSDVRETNKSLSQQLSKAESKANSLENELHQSKQTLREKTLLLEMTQKELSQAQCQAKECDHARQLEKDQVSKFMIKQESMQERMAQLQSENLLLRQQLEDMQNKGIIKEKVVNDVQDRFNDIFNKLRADTEKQVYLVEERNKELNAKCTDLREQVFKYETDKVEREGMVRQLQQELADALKKQSMSEASLEVTTRYRSDLEEDKLRLQKELEKVKTKVHNVSEKILQALSQYLGELCSPFCRVPTYSAFSVNPCHSGSEYVVIWGSSRKEKELAGYLGCESERKKVKKLVELKRPVELRLDQEMKRNIELQKDCKRYGFLFFFFSFCLQVGELSQQLETESKKCMQLEAQNQDLREELTTMRGNHEKLEKSKCQLKEEVANLKHRLETNMVDHSQIEQYKREMEERAGQEIRQKLQEVNLFLQTQAASQDRLEQIRASHHASLRNQLKHRIRDLECELDRIKNTQQDSIFQKESTQAEVERYKELYLEEVKIRRCLANKLERANEKLAEANAKLLQERHRSKSLIASSIVTGGLAASPVLYSTELGHLGNNLALNRSLSLGGSFLSSTGNALSSRNRVEAYVAKV
;
A
#
# COMPACT_ATOMS: atom_id res chain seq x y z
N VAL A 1 37.56 13.19 37.77
CA VAL A 1 38.63 14.22 37.61
C VAL A 1 37.94 15.57 37.61
N ARG A 2 38.41 16.56 38.39
CA ARG A 2 37.97 17.95 38.22
C ARG A 2 38.86 18.59 37.16
N ILE A 3 38.27 19.27 36.20
CA ILE A 3 38.95 20.22 35.33
C ILE A 3 38.27 21.56 35.59
N GLN A 4 39.05 22.54 36.05
CA GLN A 4 38.61 23.94 36.03
C GLN A 4 38.73 24.41 34.58
N MET A 5 37.65 24.95 34.03
CA MET A 5 37.76 25.88 32.92
C MET A 5 37.82 27.28 33.53
N ASP A 6 39.04 27.78 33.63
CA ASP A 6 39.32 29.20 33.82
C ASP A 6 39.04 29.88 32.48
N VAL A 7 38.15 30.87 32.46
CA VAL A 7 37.82 31.64 31.25
C VAL A 7 37.95 33.11 31.58
N THR A 8 39.07 33.68 31.15
CA THR A 8 39.38 35.10 31.20
C THR A 8 38.63 35.83 30.10
N ASP A 9 37.58 36.58 30.45
CA ASP A 9 37.03 37.61 29.58
C ASP A 9 37.72 38.95 29.88
N ASP A 10 38.85 39.18 29.21
CA ASP A 10 39.40 40.53 29.00
C ASP A 10 38.46 41.27 28.02
N LEU A 11 37.81 42.35 28.47
CA LEU A 11 37.25 43.33 27.54
C LEU A 11 37.26 44.75 28.13
N ASP A 12 38.44 45.36 28.12
CA ASP A 12 38.59 46.82 28.20
C ASP A 12 37.80 47.48 27.05
N LEU A 13 36.76 48.25 27.39
CA LEU A 13 36.15 49.21 26.46
C LEU A 13 36.38 50.62 26.98
N THR A 14 37.44 51.21 26.46
CA THR A 14 37.91 52.56 26.77
C THR A 14 37.05 53.63 26.09
N HIS A 15 36.84 54.72 26.83
CA HIS A 15 36.58 56.09 26.38
C HIS A 15 35.96 56.33 24.99
N SER A 16 34.68 56.69 24.97
CA SER A 16 34.21 57.74 24.06
C SER A 16 33.05 58.52 24.67
N SER A 17 33.26 59.81 24.94
CA SER A 17 32.22 60.78 25.32
C SER A 17 32.70 62.21 25.00
N ASP A 18 33.33 62.39 23.84
CA ASP A 18 33.53 63.71 23.23
C ASP A 18 32.19 64.20 22.66
N THR A 19 31.27 64.57 23.53
CA THR A 19 30.22 65.54 23.21
C THR A 19 30.67 66.89 23.74
N THR A 20 31.31 67.66 22.88
CA THR A 20 31.70 69.04 23.14
C THR A 20 30.51 69.81 23.71
N SER A 21 30.69 70.33 24.93
CA SER A 21 29.85 71.39 25.46
C SER A 21 30.15 72.67 24.69
N GLU A 22 29.64 72.77 23.45
CA GLU A 22 29.56 74.04 22.75
C GLU A 22 28.72 74.97 23.62
N ASP A 23 29.33 76.07 24.08
CA ASP A 23 28.68 77.05 24.92
C ASP A 23 27.44 77.57 24.20
N VAL A 24 26.26 77.22 24.72
CA VAL A 24 25.04 77.96 24.42
C VAL A 24 25.21 79.32 25.08
N GLU A 25 25.79 80.28 24.35
CA GLU A 25 25.82 81.69 24.73
C GLU A 25 24.39 82.11 25.05
N LEU A 26 24.08 82.19 26.34
CA LEU A 26 22.71 82.37 26.81
C LEU A 26 22.14 83.66 26.17
N PRO A 27 20.98 83.62 25.49
CA PRO A 27 20.37 84.76 24.79
C PRO A 27 19.96 85.97 25.67
N THR A 28 20.50 86.08 26.88
CA THR A 28 20.35 87.16 27.85
C THR A 28 20.89 88.51 27.37
N SER A 29 21.75 88.54 26.35
CA SER A 29 22.22 89.78 25.69
C SER A 29 21.14 90.31 24.74
N THR A 30 20.75 89.52 23.74
CA THR A 30 19.68 89.83 22.77
C THR A 30 18.35 90.14 23.44
N TYR A 31 18.02 89.50 24.58
CA TYR A 31 16.79 89.79 25.32
C TYR A 31 16.81 91.20 25.94
N LYS A 32 17.96 91.62 26.47
CA LYS A 32 18.15 92.98 27.02
C LYS A 32 18.16 94.02 25.91
N GLU A 33 18.73 93.72 24.75
CA GLU A 33 18.73 94.61 23.60
C GLU A 33 17.32 94.78 23.00
N ALA A 34 16.56 93.68 22.85
CA ALA A 34 15.15 93.74 22.45
C ALA A 34 14.29 94.56 23.43
N MET A 35 14.50 94.40 24.75
CA MET A 35 13.82 95.22 25.77
C MET A 35 14.12 96.72 25.65
N LEU A 36 15.38 97.10 25.43
CA LEU A 36 15.77 98.51 25.27
C LEU A 36 15.18 99.12 23.98
N LEU A 37 15.08 98.34 22.90
CA LEU A 37 14.45 98.78 21.65
C LEU A 37 12.92 98.90 21.80
N LEU A 38 12.28 98.00 22.55
CA LEU A 38 10.84 98.09 22.87
C LEU A 38 10.51 99.34 23.69
N GLU A 39 11.39 99.74 24.61
CA GLU A 39 11.23 100.97 25.39
C GLU A 39 11.37 102.22 24.49
N GLN A 40 12.30 102.22 23.53
CA GLN A 40 12.47 103.31 22.56
C GLN A 40 11.27 103.51 21.61
N LEU A 41 10.48 102.47 21.33
CA LEU A 41 9.26 102.61 20.51
C LEU A 41 8.17 103.48 21.16
N SER A 42 8.25 103.77 22.45
CA SER A 42 7.21 104.49 23.18
C SER A 42 7.26 106.02 23.06
N VAL A 43 8.34 106.59 22.52
CA VAL A 43 8.64 108.03 22.62
C VAL A 43 8.62 108.79 21.29
N ASP A 44 8.97 108.16 20.16
CA ASP A 44 9.35 108.92 18.96
C ASP A 44 8.81 108.41 17.61
N HIS A 45 8.61 109.36 16.69
CA HIS A 45 8.05 109.22 15.33
C HIS A 45 8.86 108.28 14.41
N THR A 46 10.08 107.90 14.81
CA THR A 46 11.07 107.16 14.01
C THR A 46 10.91 105.64 14.10
N GLY A 47 9.75 105.15 14.57
CA GLY A 47 9.54 103.76 14.97
C GLY A 47 9.86 102.69 13.92
N SER A 48 9.77 102.99 12.62
CA SER A 48 10.05 102.04 11.53
C SER A 48 11.46 101.41 11.60
N ALA A 49 12.48 102.16 12.02
CA ALA A 49 13.85 101.65 12.13
C ALA A 49 14.09 100.79 13.38
N VAL A 50 13.43 101.14 14.50
CA VAL A 50 13.52 100.41 15.77
C VAL A 50 12.73 99.09 15.69
N LEU A 51 11.54 99.13 15.09
CA LEU A 51 10.69 97.97 14.88
C LEU A 51 11.35 96.92 13.96
N LEU A 52 12.12 97.35 12.95
CA LEU A 52 12.86 96.45 12.07
C LEU A 52 14.04 95.77 12.80
N LYS A 53 14.72 96.46 13.74
CA LYS A 53 15.71 95.82 14.63
C LYS A 53 15.08 94.77 15.55
N ILE A 54 13.94 95.09 16.17
CA ILE A 54 13.20 94.14 17.00
C ILE A 54 12.75 92.93 16.17
N GLN A 55 12.30 93.15 14.93
CA GLN A 55 11.91 92.08 14.01
C GLN A 55 13.09 91.18 13.64
N ASN A 56 14.30 91.71 13.45
CA ASN A 56 15.51 90.90 13.25
C ASN A 56 15.85 90.07 14.50
N ILE A 57 15.84 90.66 15.70
CA ILE A 57 16.13 89.92 16.94
C ILE A 57 15.08 88.83 17.18
N LEU A 58 13.80 89.09 16.90
CA LEU A 58 12.75 88.06 16.97
C LEU A 58 12.97 86.94 15.95
N LEU A 59 13.44 87.26 14.74
CA LEU A 59 13.78 86.26 13.72
C LEU A 59 15.00 85.41 14.13
N GLU A 60 16.01 86.01 14.77
CA GLU A 60 17.16 85.31 15.36
C GLU A 60 16.72 84.38 16.52
N TYR A 61 15.74 84.80 17.33
CA TYR A 61 15.11 83.94 18.34
C TYR A 61 14.33 82.79 17.71
N GLU A 62 13.52 83.04 16.67
CA GLU A 62 12.79 81.99 15.95
C GLU A 62 13.74 80.96 15.35
N GLN A 63 14.83 81.41 14.72
CA GLN A 63 15.90 80.53 14.21
C GLN A 63 16.58 79.74 15.34
N THR A 64 16.93 80.37 16.46
CA THR A 64 17.57 79.70 17.61
C THR A 64 16.65 78.64 18.23
N ILE A 65 15.37 78.96 18.42
CA ILE A 65 14.34 78.03 18.92
C ILE A 65 14.16 76.86 17.96
N GLU A 66 14.20 77.10 16.65
CA GLU A 66 14.07 76.04 15.65
C GLU A 66 15.34 75.18 15.54
N HIS A 67 16.54 75.76 15.67
CA HIS A 67 17.79 75.00 15.81
C HIS A 67 17.77 74.09 17.06
N GLU A 68 17.33 74.60 18.22
CA GLU A 68 17.16 73.80 19.42
C GLU A 68 16.09 72.71 19.26
N ARG A 69 14.95 72.99 18.62
CA ARG A 69 13.95 71.94 18.28
C ARG A 69 14.55 70.84 17.40
N ASN A 70 15.37 71.22 16.42
CA ASN A 70 16.07 70.25 15.57
C ASN A 70 17.12 69.44 16.35
N ARG A 71 17.81 70.05 17.32
CA ARG A 71 18.73 69.37 18.25
C ARG A 71 17.99 68.41 19.20
N TYR A 72 16.94 68.86 19.87
CA TYR A 72 16.11 68.04 20.76
C TYR A 72 15.43 66.89 20.02
N THR A 73 14.91 67.10 18.81
CA THR A 73 14.33 65.99 18.02
C THR A 73 15.39 65.03 17.49
N ALA A 74 16.65 65.43 17.33
CA ALA A 74 17.77 64.53 17.03
C ALA A 74 18.15 63.69 18.24
N VAL A 75 18.37 64.31 19.40
CA VAL A 75 18.64 63.60 20.67
C VAL A 75 17.51 62.64 21.01
N TRP A 76 16.25 63.05 20.85
CA TRP A 76 15.09 62.18 21.08
C TRP A 76 14.99 61.00 20.11
N ARG A 77 15.43 61.17 18.85
CA ARG A 77 15.55 60.06 17.89
C ARG A 77 16.61 59.05 18.32
N GLU A 78 17.78 59.51 18.76
CA GLU A 78 18.84 58.62 19.26
C GLU A 78 18.49 57.96 20.59
N VAL A 79 17.84 58.66 21.53
CA VAL A 79 17.32 58.05 22.77
C VAL A 79 16.32 56.94 22.43
N ARG A 80 15.36 57.18 21.55
CA ARG A 80 14.41 56.14 21.08
C ARG A 80 15.10 54.95 20.42
N LYS A 81 16.18 55.20 19.66
CA LYS A 81 16.99 54.16 19.01
C LYS A 81 17.74 53.31 20.06
N LEU A 82 18.38 53.95 21.03
CA LEU A 82 19.03 53.26 22.15
C LEU A 82 18.04 52.53 23.06
N GLU A 83 16.81 53.03 23.22
CA GLU A 83 15.73 52.33 23.92
C GLU A 83 15.29 51.05 23.19
N SER A 84 15.26 51.06 21.85
CA SER A 84 14.97 49.85 21.05
C SER A 84 16.15 48.87 21.04
N GLU A 85 17.37 49.34 20.82
CA GLU A 85 18.60 48.51 20.87
C GLU A 85 18.79 47.86 22.26
N LYS A 86 18.43 48.57 23.34
CA LYS A 86 18.39 48.01 24.70
C LYS A 86 17.30 46.95 24.86
N ALA A 87 16.09 47.19 24.34
CA ALA A 87 15.00 46.22 24.43
C ALA A 87 15.31 44.93 23.65
N GLU A 88 15.90 45.05 22.46
CA GLU A 88 16.40 43.92 21.66
C GLU A 88 17.53 43.18 22.40
N SER A 89 18.49 43.90 22.97
CA SER A 89 19.57 43.30 23.78
C SER A 89 19.04 42.56 25.02
N GLN A 90 17.99 43.09 25.66
CA GLN A 90 17.36 42.43 26.81
C GLN A 90 16.55 41.20 26.39
N LEU A 91 15.83 41.25 25.26
CA LEU A 91 15.16 40.08 24.69
C LEU A 91 16.16 38.94 24.42
N ILE A 92 17.30 39.24 23.79
CA ILE A 92 18.36 38.26 23.52
C ILE A 92 18.94 37.68 24.82
N ALA A 93 19.07 38.48 25.88
CA ALA A 93 19.50 38.00 27.20
C ALA A 93 18.47 37.06 27.85
N GLU A 94 17.18 37.33 27.69
CA GLU A 94 16.08 36.50 28.19
C GLU A 94 16.00 35.18 27.38
N GLU A 95 16.04 35.23 26.04
CA GLU A 95 16.08 34.06 25.16
C GLU A 95 17.29 33.14 25.42
N THR A 96 18.49 33.72 25.62
CA THR A 96 19.70 32.95 25.94
C THR A 96 19.67 32.36 27.35
N GLN A 97 18.98 33.00 28.30
CA GLN A 97 18.73 32.41 29.62
C GLN A 97 17.77 31.22 29.55
N ASP A 98 16.71 31.32 28.75
CA ASP A 98 15.74 30.23 28.57
C ASP A 98 16.39 29.03 27.84
N LEU A 99 17.16 29.27 26.76
CA LEU A 99 17.96 28.23 26.10
C LEU A 99 18.94 27.54 27.07
N LYS A 100 19.59 28.31 27.95
CA LYS A 100 20.48 27.78 28.99
C LYS A 100 19.73 26.91 30.01
N SER A 101 18.47 27.24 30.33
CA SER A 101 17.62 26.41 31.19
C SER A 101 17.23 25.09 30.52
N ILE A 102 16.90 25.12 29.22
CA ILE A 102 16.54 23.93 28.42
C ILE A 102 17.74 22.99 28.29
N LEU A 103 18.94 23.53 28.04
CA LEU A 103 20.19 22.76 28.00
C LEU A 103 20.53 22.14 29.35
N ALA A 104 20.36 22.87 30.46
CA ALA A 104 20.56 22.32 31.81
C ALA A 104 19.57 21.19 32.13
N HIS A 105 18.32 21.29 31.66
CA HIS A 105 17.33 20.23 31.79
C HIS A 105 17.73 18.98 30.97
N GLN A 106 18.16 19.16 29.71
CA GLN A 106 18.67 18.06 28.86
C GLN A 106 19.88 17.36 29.48
N GLU A 107 20.80 18.11 30.08
CA GLU A 107 21.97 17.54 30.74
C GLU A 107 21.58 16.64 31.93
N VAL A 108 20.48 16.95 32.63
CA VAL A 108 19.92 16.13 33.73
C VAL A 108 19.16 14.91 33.20
N GLU A 109 18.36 15.05 32.13
CA GLU A 109 17.70 13.94 31.44
C GLU A 109 18.74 12.91 30.97
N TRP A 110 19.77 13.34 30.24
CA TRP A 110 20.83 12.46 29.75
C TRP A 110 21.65 11.81 30.87
N LYS A 111 21.89 12.49 32.00
CA LYS A 111 22.52 11.87 33.19
C LYS A 111 21.66 10.74 33.77
N SER A 112 20.35 10.97 33.90
CA SER A 112 19.39 9.95 34.35
C SER A 112 19.39 8.74 33.42
N ASP A 113 19.30 8.95 32.11
CA ASP A 113 19.32 7.86 31.12
C ASP A 113 20.65 7.08 31.14
N ILE A 114 21.79 7.76 31.28
CA ILE A 114 23.09 7.12 31.44
C ILE A 114 23.16 6.27 32.71
N GLU A 115 22.53 6.69 33.82
CA GLU A 115 22.47 5.90 35.07
C GLU A 115 21.51 4.71 34.96
N ASN A 116 20.35 4.88 34.31
CA ASN A 116 19.41 3.80 33.98
C ASN A 116 20.07 2.74 33.08
N LEU A 117 20.78 3.17 32.04
CA LEU A 117 21.52 2.28 31.14
C LEU A 117 22.65 1.54 31.88
N LYS A 118 23.43 2.19 32.74
CA LYS A 118 24.43 1.53 33.61
C LYS A 118 23.79 0.49 34.54
N PHE A 119 22.62 0.78 35.12
CA PHE A 119 21.91 -0.16 35.99
C PHE A 119 21.43 -1.40 35.21
N THR A 120 20.83 -1.21 34.02
CA THR A 120 20.41 -2.33 33.16
C THR A 120 21.59 -3.16 32.64
N LEU A 121 22.70 -2.51 32.25
CA LEU A 121 23.94 -3.18 31.87
C LEU A 121 24.46 -4.07 33.00
N LYS A 122 24.54 -3.54 34.23
CA LYS A 122 25.00 -4.29 35.41
C LYS A 122 24.10 -5.48 35.72
N GLN A 123 22.78 -5.36 35.58
CA GLN A 123 21.88 -6.52 35.71
C GLN A 123 22.16 -7.59 34.64
N GLU A 124 22.48 -7.19 33.41
CA GLU A 124 22.79 -8.10 32.31
C GLU A 124 24.16 -8.77 32.48
N GLU A 125 25.15 -8.05 33.02
CA GLU A 125 26.44 -8.62 33.45
C GLU A 125 26.24 -9.70 34.52
N GLU A 126 25.43 -9.45 35.55
CA GLU A 126 25.10 -10.48 36.54
C GLU A 126 24.31 -11.66 35.93
N LYS A 127 23.45 -11.43 34.92
CA LYS A 127 22.78 -12.53 34.20
C LYS A 127 23.79 -13.36 33.42
N ARG A 128 24.72 -12.73 32.70
CA ARG A 128 25.83 -13.39 31.99
C ARG A 128 26.69 -14.23 32.94
N LEU A 129 27.14 -13.66 34.05
CA LEU A 129 27.93 -14.37 35.08
C LEU A 129 27.16 -15.56 35.67
N ARG A 130 25.85 -15.45 35.88
CA ARG A 130 24.99 -16.57 36.32
C ARG A 130 24.92 -17.68 35.27
N VAL A 131 24.75 -17.35 33.98
CA VAL A 131 24.73 -18.31 32.88
C VAL A 131 26.10 -18.97 32.67
N GLU A 132 27.18 -18.20 32.71
CA GLU A 132 28.57 -18.69 32.59
C GLU A 132 28.92 -19.65 33.74
N THR A 133 28.53 -19.30 34.98
CA THR A 133 28.69 -20.20 36.15
C THR A 133 27.90 -21.51 35.99
N LEU A 134 26.72 -21.49 35.36
CA LEU A 134 25.93 -22.69 35.08
C LEU A 134 26.52 -23.51 33.92
N TYR A 135 27.08 -22.85 32.91
CA TYR A 135 27.78 -23.49 31.80
C TYR A 135 29.04 -24.23 32.29
N GLU A 136 29.93 -23.57 33.03
CA GLU A 136 31.16 -24.22 33.51
C GLU A 136 30.83 -25.36 34.50
N LYS A 137 29.85 -25.20 35.40
CA LYS A 137 29.34 -26.31 36.24
C LYS A 137 28.77 -27.49 35.44
N THR A 138 28.29 -27.26 34.23
CA THR A 138 27.80 -28.33 33.33
C THR A 138 28.99 -28.98 32.61
N ARG A 139 29.96 -28.19 32.17
CA ARG A 139 31.22 -28.63 31.56
C ARG A 139 32.09 -29.44 32.53
N GLU A 140 32.17 -29.05 33.80
CA GLU A 140 32.83 -29.82 34.87
C GLU A 140 32.17 -31.19 35.08
N LYS A 141 30.83 -31.27 35.06
CA LYS A 141 30.10 -32.54 35.15
C LYS A 141 30.33 -33.45 33.95
N LEU A 142 30.43 -32.87 32.75
CA LEU A 142 30.77 -33.62 31.53
C LEU A 142 32.22 -34.12 31.61
N ARG A 143 33.18 -33.27 31.96
CA ARG A 143 34.59 -33.64 32.18
C ARG A 143 34.73 -34.77 33.21
N GLY A 144 34.05 -34.66 34.34
CA GLY A 144 34.04 -35.72 35.36
C GLY A 144 33.38 -37.02 34.92
N LYS A 145 32.55 -37.02 33.87
CA LYS A 145 32.01 -38.21 33.21
C LYS A 145 32.94 -38.77 32.14
N GLU A 146 33.63 -37.91 31.40
CA GLU A 146 34.72 -38.30 30.48
C GLU A 146 35.85 -38.97 31.26
N ASP A 147 36.32 -38.37 32.37
CA ASP A 147 37.31 -38.93 33.28
C ASP A 147 36.87 -40.27 33.92
N GLN A 148 35.56 -40.47 34.11
CA GLN A 148 35.01 -41.75 34.57
C GLN A 148 35.09 -42.81 33.46
N TYR A 149 34.62 -42.50 32.25
CA TYR A 149 34.70 -43.44 31.12
C TYR A 149 36.13 -43.78 30.72
N CYS A 150 37.08 -42.85 30.84
CA CYS A 150 38.51 -43.13 30.65
C CYS A 150 39.01 -44.20 31.62
N LYS A 151 38.70 -44.09 32.93
CA LYS A 151 39.07 -45.09 33.95
C LYS A 151 38.40 -46.43 33.71
N GLU A 152 37.10 -46.45 33.41
CA GLU A 152 36.37 -47.68 33.07
C GLU A 152 36.97 -48.36 31.82
N MET A 153 37.47 -47.59 30.86
CA MET A 153 38.15 -48.13 29.67
C MET A 153 39.58 -48.60 29.95
N GLU A 154 40.33 -47.95 30.83
CA GLU A 154 41.65 -48.42 31.33
C GLU A 154 41.52 -49.72 32.12
N GLU A 155 40.55 -49.80 33.05
CA GLU A 155 40.24 -51.02 33.81
C GLU A 155 39.81 -52.15 32.88
N LYS A 156 38.96 -51.87 31.88
CA LYS A 156 38.58 -52.85 30.86
C LYS A 156 39.78 -53.36 30.07
N GLN A 157 40.72 -52.50 29.68
CA GLN A 157 41.96 -52.92 29.01
C GLN A 157 42.83 -53.80 29.92
N GLN A 158 42.95 -53.48 31.22
CA GLN A 158 43.64 -54.35 32.17
C GLN A 158 42.95 -55.71 32.33
N LEU A 159 41.62 -55.76 32.38
CA LEU A 159 40.87 -57.02 32.45
C LEU A 159 41.03 -57.84 31.16
N GLU A 160 41.04 -57.21 29.98
CA GLU A 160 41.27 -57.87 28.70
C GLU A 160 42.70 -58.46 28.61
N LEU A 161 43.71 -57.76 29.14
CA LEU A 161 45.07 -58.27 29.29
C LEU A 161 45.15 -59.44 30.28
N ARG A 162 44.45 -59.36 31.42
CA ARG A 162 44.38 -60.47 32.39
C ARG A 162 43.69 -61.71 31.81
N SER A 163 42.62 -61.53 31.03
CA SER A 163 41.96 -62.63 30.30
C SER A 163 42.93 -63.32 29.35
N ARG A 164 43.62 -62.55 28.48
CA ARG A 164 44.62 -63.11 27.56
C ARG A 164 45.76 -63.84 28.25
N ASN A 165 46.22 -63.34 29.41
CA ASN A 165 47.25 -64.03 30.19
C ASN A 165 46.73 -65.38 30.72
N LEU A 166 45.53 -65.41 31.31
CA LEU A 166 44.90 -66.66 31.79
C LEU A 166 44.59 -67.63 30.64
N GLU A 167 44.19 -67.14 29.46
CA GLU A 167 44.00 -67.96 28.25
C GLU A 167 45.32 -68.59 27.79
N MET A 168 46.42 -67.83 27.81
CA MET A 168 47.76 -68.34 27.49
C MET A 168 48.28 -69.34 28.52
N GLU A 169 48.03 -69.11 29.82
CA GLU A 169 48.32 -70.06 30.89
C GLU A 169 47.52 -71.36 30.72
N LEU A 170 46.22 -71.28 30.40
CA LEU A 170 45.40 -72.45 30.10
C LEU A 170 45.88 -73.22 28.86
N ILE A 171 46.39 -72.53 27.83
CA ILE A 171 47.01 -73.17 26.66
C ILE A 171 48.32 -73.88 27.06
N ALA A 172 49.16 -73.26 27.89
CA ALA A 172 50.39 -73.86 28.38
C ALA A 172 50.11 -75.09 29.26
N LEU A 173 49.17 -74.99 30.21
CA LEU A 173 48.74 -76.09 31.07
C LEU A 173 48.12 -77.24 30.27
N ARG A 174 47.33 -76.97 29.23
CA ARG A 174 46.83 -78.00 28.30
C ARG A 174 47.95 -78.72 27.54
N LYS A 175 49.04 -78.02 27.19
CA LYS A 175 50.21 -78.64 26.56
C LYS A 175 50.97 -79.53 27.56
N LEU A 176 51.17 -79.05 28.79
CA LEU A 176 51.82 -79.83 29.85
C LEU A 176 51.00 -81.06 30.24
N LEU A 177 49.68 -80.95 30.32
CA LEU A 177 48.78 -82.08 30.58
C LEU A 177 48.94 -83.17 29.52
N LYS A 178 48.92 -82.81 28.23
CA LYS A 178 49.15 -83.76 27.14
C LYS A 178 50.51 -84.46 27.22
N GLN A 179 51.57 -83.71 27.55
CA GLN A 179 52.89 -84.31 27.75
C GLN A 179 52.87 -85.35 28.89
N VAL A 180 52.21 -85.04 30.01
CA VAL A 180 52.04 -85.98 31.13
C VAL A 180 51.17 -87.19 30.76
N GLU A 181 50.16 -87.03 29.90
CA GLU A 181 49.38 -88.14 29.34
C GLU A 181 50.21 -89.03 28.41
N GLU A 182 51.07 -88.44 27.56
CA GLU A 182 52.00 -89.14 26.68
C GLU A 182 53.08 -89.90 27.47
N GLU A 183 53.65 -89.29 28.53
CA GLU A 183 54.60 -89.90 29.45
C GLU A 183 53.97 -91.03 30.29
N ARG A 184 52.71 -90.87 30.73
CA ARG A 184 51.92 -91.94 31.38
C ARG A 184 51.73 -93.13 30.43
N ASP A 185 51.39 -92.88 29.17
CA ASP A 185 51.09 -93.96 28.23
C ASP A 185 52.35 -94.67 27.74
N GLU A 186 53.51 -94.00 27.72
CA GLU A 186 54.82 -94.63 27.53
C GLU A 186 55.26 -95.46 28.75
N THR A 187 55.13 -94.93 29.98
CA THR A 187 55.48 -95.72 31.18
C THR A 187 54.54 -96.92 31.39
N GLN A 188 53.26 -96.81 31.06
CA GLN A 188 52.32 -97.94 31.03
C GLN A 188 52.66 -98.97 29.94
N ARG A 189 53.12 -98.52 28.77
CA ARG A 189 53.62 -99.38 27.68
C ARG A 189 54.84 -100.17 28.13
N GLN A 190 55.84 -99.52 28.73
CA GLN A 190 57.01 -100.15 29.33
C GLN A 190 56.62 -101.16 30.42
N LEU A 191 55.70 -100.81 31.32
CA LEU A 191 55.21 -101.71 32.38
C LEU A 191 54.52 -102.97 31.81
N SER A 192 53.83 -102.87 30.67
CA SER A 192 53.21 -104.04 30.03
C SER A 192 54.22 -104.95 29.33
N GLN A 193 55.27 -104.38 28.70
CA GLN A 193 56.39 -105.14 28.15
C GLN A 193 57.18 -105.87 29.24
N GLU A 194 57.48 -105.18 30.35
CA GLU A 194 58.16 -105.71 31.53
C GLU A 194 57.36 -106.87 32.20
N LYS A 195 56.03 -106.73 32.31
CA LYS A 195 55.16 -107.83 32.77
C LYS A 195 55.22 -109.04 31.83
N SER A 196 55.26 -108.82 30.51
CA SER A 196 55.42 -109.89 29.53
C SER A 196 56.79 -110.56 29.61
N ALA A 197 57.85 -109.79 29.90
CA ALA A 197 59.21 -110.32 30.08
C ALA A 197 59.33 -111.19 31.34
N ARG A 198 58.73 -110.75 32.47
CA ARG A 198 58.67 -111.57 33.70
C ARG A 198 57.85 -112.83 33.54
N ALA A 199 56.69 -112.78 32.90
CA ALA A 199 55.89 -113.99 32.61
C ALA A 199 56.68 -115.02 31.77
N LEU A 200 57.54 -114.56 30.85
CA LEU A 200 58.44 -115.43 30.09
C LEU A 200 59.55 -116.03 30.98
N GLN A 201 60.15 -115.24 31.87
CA GLN A 201 61.15 -115.71 32.83
C GLN A 201 60.58 -116.74 33.83
N GLU A 202 59.38 -116.48 34.36
CA GLU A 202 58.63 -117.42 35.21
C GLU A 202 58.29 -118.72 34.47
N GLY A 203 57.89 -118.62 33.19
CA GLY A 203 57.66 -119.79 32.33
C GLY A 203 58.90 -120.65 32.11
N ILE A 204 60.07 -120.02 31.96
CA ILE A 204 61.38 -120.71 31.87
C ILE A 204 61.74 -121.37 33.20
N LEU A 205 61.64 -120.64 34.31
CA LEU A 205 61.97 -121.14 35.66
C LEU A 205 61.12 -122.35 36.04
N ASN A 206 59.80 -122.30 35.80
CA ASN A 206 58.90 -123.42 36.05
C ASN A 206 59.25 -124.67 35.20
N ASN A 207 59.73 -124.48 33.96
CA ASN A 207 60.19 -125.58 33.12
C ASN A 207 61.42 -126.29 33.71
N HIS A 208 62.39 -125.52 34.22
CA HIS A 208 63.56 -126.07 34.91
C HIS A 208 63.19 -126.80 36.20
N LEU A 209 62.29 -126.22 37.02
CA LEU A 209 61.87 -126.81 38.29
C LEU A 209 61.16 -128.16 38.10
N TRP A 210 60.36 -128.30 37.03
CA TRP A 210 59.72 -129.56 36.67
C TRP A 210 60.76 -130.62 36.23
N ARG A 211 61.76 -130.20 35.43
CA ARG A 211 62.87 -131.06 34.97
C ARG A 211 63.72 -131.62 36.11
N GLN A 212 63.91 -130.84 37.18
CA GLN A 212 64.68 -131.27 38.33
C GLN A 212 63.98 -132.40 39.11
N LYS A 213 62.66 -132.27 39.35
CA LYS A 213 61.88 -133.30 40.05
C LYS A 213 61.85 -134.64 39.31
N GLU A 214 61.77 -134.59 37.98
CA GLU A 214 61.85 -135.77 37.09
C GLU A 214 63.13 -136.60 37.38
N LEU A 215 64.27 -135.94 37.64
CA LEU A 215 65.55 -136.60 37.97
C LEU A 215 65.64 -137.08 39.44
N GLU A 216 65.03 -136.36 40.37
CA GLU A 216 64.97 -136.69 41.82
C GLU A 216 64.00 -137.84 42.16
N GLU A 217 63.11 -138.18 41.24
CA GLU A 217 62.28 -139.39 41.31
C GLU A 217 62.96 -140.60 40.63
N GLU A 218 63.68 -140.38 39.52
CA GLU A 218 64.38 -141.44 38.80
C GLU A 218 65.52 -142.06 39.64
N THR A 219 66.30 -141.20 40.31
CA THR A 219 67.39 -141.60 41.22
C THR A 219 66.93 -142.29 42.50
N ARG A 220 65.64 -142.18 42.85
CA ARG A 220 65.06 -142.76 44.07
C ARG A 220 64.73 -144.25 43.94
N ARG A 221 64.68 -144.79 42.72
CA ARG A 221 64.22 -146.17 42.45
C ARG A 221 65.35 -147.22 42.44
N THR A 222 66.59 -146.81 42.67
CA THR A 222 67.80 -147.63 42.41
C THR A 222 68.62 -148.05 43.63
N ILE A 223 68.23 -147.68 44.86
CA ILE A 223 69.04 -147.91 46.07
C ILE A 223 68.20 -148.58 47.18
N GLU A 224 67.89 -149.87 47.02
CA GLU A 224 67.20 -150.65 48.06
C GLU A 224 67.39 -152.18 47.85
N LYS A 225 68.45 -152.80 48.45
CA LYS A 225 68.52 -154.24 48.82
C LYS A 225 69.87 -154.73 49.41
N ASN A 226 69.73 -155.53 50.50
CA ASN A 226 70.58 -156.64 50.99
C ASN A 226 71.76 -156.37 51.96
N SER A 227 71.98 -157.35 52.84
CA SER A 227 72.82 -157.38 54.05
C SER A 227 73.26 -158.82 54.42
N GLU A 228 74.17 -158.96 55.41
CA GLU A 228 74.39 -160.16 56.29
C GLU A 228 74.86 -161.50 55.61
N GLU A 229 75.42 -162.56 56.23
CA GLU A 229 75.99 -162.86 57.58
C GLU A 229 76.84 -164.17 57.51
N SER A 230 77.51 -164.62 58.61
CA SER A 230 77.51 -166.03 59.16
C SER A 230 78.75 -166.40 60.01
N ASP A 231 78.60 -167.37 60.95
CA ASP A 231 79.57 -167.71 62.02
C ASP A 231 79.39 -169.16 62.62
N THR A 232 80.31 -169.59 63.50
CA THR A 232 80.24 -170.61 64.61
C THR A 232 80.55 -172.11 64.43
N GLU A 233 81.46 -172.65 65.29
CA GLU A 233 81.47 -174.03 65.85
C GLU A 233 82.42 -174.12 67.09
N ARG A 234 82.00 -173.72 68.31
CA ARG A 234 81.25 -174.39 69.41
C ARG A 234 81.95 -175.48 70.27
N GLU A 235 81.87 -175.27 71.60
CA GLU A 235 81.98 -176.19 72.77
C GLU A 235 83.25 -176.43 73.62
N LYS A 236 84.49 -176.60 73.13
CA LYS A 236 85.65 -176.20 74.00
C LYS A 236 85.71 -174.68 74.10
N ASP A 237 85.42 -174.12 72.94
CA ASP A 237 84.80 -172.85 72.68
C ASP A 237 83.54 -172.54 73.54
N LEU A 238 82.97 -173.38 74.44
CA LEU A 238 81.95 -172.91 75.42
C LEU A 238 82.51 -172.43 76.77
N LEU A 239 83.73 -172.81 77.18
CA LEU A 239 84.39 -172.14 78.31
C LEU A 239 85.09 -170.87 77.83
N TYR A 240 85.72 -170.94 76.66
CA TYR A 240 86.17 -169.74 75.95
C TYR A 240 84.97 -168.84 75.60
N LYS A 241 83.80 -169.34 75.17
CA LYS A 241 82.58 -168.52 75.05
C LYS A 241 81.87 -168.21 76.35
N ASN A 242 82.14 -168.81 77.50
CA ASN A 242 81.62 -168.21 78.73
C ASN A 242 82.37 -166.91 79.04
N GLN A 243 83.68 -166.86 78.74
CA GLN A 243 84.43 -165.61 78.74
C GLN A 243 84.00 -164.71 77.57
N LEU A 244 83.96 -165.21 76.33
CA LEU A 244 83.59 -164.43 75.15
C LEU A 244 82.16 -163.89 75.23
N LEU A 245 81.20 -164.62 75.82
CA LEU A 245 79.84 -164.12 76.09
C LEU A 245 79.82 -163.14 77.26
N GLN A 246 80.74 -163.21 78.22
CA GLN A 246 80.88 -162.14 79.23
C GLN A 246 81.51 -160.88 78.62
N ASP A 247 82.48 -161.05 77.72
CA ASP A 247 83.13 -159.97 76.97
C ASP A 247 82.17 -159.37 75.91
N GLU A 248 81.32 -160.19 75.28
CA GLU A 248 80.25 -159.81 74.35
C GLU A 248 79.08 -159.17 75.11
N ILE A 249 78.71 -159.65 76.31
CA ILE A 249 77.78 -158.93 77.18
C ILE A 249 78.40 -157.61 77.68
N ALA A 250 79.72 -157.52 77.84
CA ALA A 250 80.39 -156.26 78.15
C ALA A 250 80.43 -155.31 76.94
N MET A 251 80.67 -155.82 75.73
CA MET A 251 80.60 -155.06 74.47
C MET A 251 79.18 -154.62 74.15
N LEU A 252 78.18 -155.49 74.24
CA LEU A 252 76.76 -155.13 74.04
C LEU A 252 76.26 -154.17 75.13
N LYS A 253 76.81 -154.20 76.35
CA LYS A 253 76.58 -153.12 77.34
C LYS A 253 77.25 -151.82 76.92
N LEU A 254 78.51 -151.86 76.48
CA LEU A 254 79.25 -150.70 75.99
C LEU A 254 78.56 -150.08 74.76
N GLU A 255 78.03 -150.89 73.85
CA GLU A 255 77.28 -150.47 72.66
C GLU A 255 75.89 -149.95 73.03
N LEU A 256 75.19 -150.59 73.98
CA LEU A 256 73.94 -150.07 74.53
C LEU A 256 74.15 -148.72 75.23
N ASP A 257 75.26 -148.55 75.95
CA ASP A 257 75.62 -147.30 76.62
C ASP A 257 76.13 -146.24 75.62
N GLN A 258 76.81 -146.63 74.54
CA GLN A 258 77.10 -145.73 73.40
C GLN A 258 75.83 -145.32 72.64
N VAL A 259 74.88 -146.22 72.44
CA VAL A 259 73.58 -145.92 71.82
C VAL A 259 72.77 -145.00 72.74
N ARG A 260 72.77 -145.23 74.05
CA ARG A 260 72.19 -144.30 75.04
C ARG A 260 72.86 -142.93 75.01
N LEU A 261 74.19 -142.87 74.94
CA LEU A 261 74.93 -141.62 74.87
C LEU A 261 74.61 -140.84 73.58
N ARG A 262 74.63 -141.51 72.41
CA ARG A 262 74.20 -140.91 71.14
C ARG A 262 72.76 -140.44 71.18
N HIS A 263 71.86 -141.23 71.77
CA HIS A 263 70.46 -140.85 71.92
C HIS A 263 70.30 -139.62 72.83
N GLN A 264 71.04 -139.54 73.94
CA GLN A 264 71.06 -138.37 74.82
C GLN A 264 71.69 -137.12 74.14
N GLU A 265 72.70 -137.31 73.29
CA GLU A 265 73.24 -136.24 72.44
C GLU A 265 72.25 -135.79 71.36
N GLU A 266 71.43 -136.69 70.81
CA GLU A 266 70.38 -136.40 69.83
C GLU A 266 69.19 -135.70 70.50
N GLU A 267 68.72 -136.20 71.65
CA GLU A 267 67.75 -135.51 72.51
C GLU A 267 68.25 -134.10 72.91
N GLY A 268 69.54 -133.97 73.25
CA GLY A 268 70.19 -132.68 73.50
C GLY A 268 70.12 -131.74 72.30
N LYS A 269 70.51 -132.19 71.10
CA LYS A 269 70.40 -131.41 69.85
C LYS A 269 68.95 -131.01 69.56
N TYR A 270 67.99 -131.92 69.71
CA TYR A 270 66.58 -131.60 69.51
C TYR A 270 66.03 -130.61 70.54
N LEU A 271 66.51 -130.62 71.79
CA LEU A 271 66.16 -129.62 72.80
C LEU A 271 66.77 -128.24 72.49
N GLU A 272 68.04 -128.20 72.06
CA GLU A 272 68.69 -126.97 71.59
C GLU A 272 67.99 -126.40 70.35
N GLU A 273 67.68 -127.22 69.35
CA GLU A 273 66.92 -126.80 68.17
C GLU A 273 65.54 -126.25 68.55
N ASN A 274 64.79 -126.93 69.43
CA ASN A 274 63.50 -126.46 69.91
C ASN A 274 63.60 -125.12 70.65
N GLU A 275 64.62 -124.90 71.49
CA GLU A 275 64.79 -123.61 72.15
C GLU A 275 65.22 -122.50 71.19
N THR A 276 66.10 -122.74 70.20
CA THR A 276 66.36 -121.71 69.18
C THR A 276 65.15 -121.42 68.29
N LEU A 277 64.28 -122.41 68.04
CA LEU A 277 63.01 -122.21 67.34
C LEU A 277 62.01 -121.43 68.21
N LYS A 278 61.97 -121.68 69.52
CA LYS A 278 61.13 -120.95 70.48
C LYS A 278 61.58 -119.50 70.66
N GLU A 279 62.89 -119.24 70.69
CA GLU A 279 63.47 -117.89 70.65
C GLU A 279 63.08 -117.15 69.36
N LYS A 280 63.31 -117.76 68.19
CA LYS A 280 62.91 -117.21 66.87
C LYS A 280 61.39 -116.92 66.80
N ASN A 281 60.55 -117.78 67.37
CA ASN A 281 59.10 -117.55 67.42
C ASN A 281 58.72 -116.37 68.31
N GLU A 282 59.34 -116.22 69.49
CA GLU A 282 59.10 -115.05 70.34
C GLU A 282 59.67 -113.76 69.73
N ASP A 283 60.76 -113.81 68.96
CA ASP A 283 61.29 -112.65 68.23
C ASP A 283 60.40 -112.24 67.05
N LEU A 284 59.97 -113.17 66.19
CA LEU A 284 58.99 -112.90 65.13
C LEU A 284 57.68 -112.34 65.69
N LYS A 285 57.29 -112.76 66.89
CA LYS A 285 56.11 -112.28 67.62
C LYS A 285 56.31 -110.89 68.26
N LYS A 286 57.54 -110.49 68.59
CA LYS A 286 57.87 -109.08 68.94
C LYS A 286 57.86 -108.21 67.69
N GLU A 287 58.47 -108.67 66.60
CA GLU A 287 58.52 -107.97 65.31
C GLU A 287 57.11 -107.77 64.73
N LEU A 288 56.24 -108.79 64.78
CA LEU A 288 54.84 -108.68 64.38
C LEU A 288 54.10 -107.59 65.16
N LYS A 289 54.26 -107.53 66.49
CA LYS A 289 53.67 -106.48 67.32
C LYS A 289 54.18 -105.08 66.98
N LEU A 290 55.49 -104.93 66.77
CA LEU A 290 56.06 -103.65 66.34
C LEU A 290 55.53 -103.22 64.97
N ASN A 291 55.28 -104.16 64.07
CA ASN A 291 54.63 -103.91 62.78
C ASN A 291 53.13 -103.57 62.92
N GLU A 292 52.39 -104.20 63.85
CA GLU A 292 51.01 -103.84 64.19
C GLU A 292 50.92 -102.43 64.81
N GLU A 293 51.86 -102.07 65.69
CA GLU A 293 51.98 -100.74 66.28
C GLU A 293 52.36 -99.68 65.22
N ALA A 294 53.28 -99.98 64.31
CA ALA A 294 53.62 -99.09 63.18
C ALA A 294 52.44 -98.93 62.19
N LEU A 295 51.70 -100.00 61.91
CA LEU A 295 50.51 -99.96 61.05
C LEU A 295 49.38 -99.15 61.69
N THR A 296 49.11 -99.34 62.99
CA THR A 296 48.09 -98.54 63.68
C THR A 296 48.49 -97.07 63.81
N GLN A 297 49.76 -96.75 64.00
CA GLN A 297 50.26 -95.36 63.97
C GLN A 297 50.11 -94.72 62.58
N THR A 298 50.46 -95.41 61.49
CA THR A 298 50.29 -94.87 60.13
C THR A 298 48.81 -94.73 59.75
N VAL A 299 47.95 -95.68 60.11
CA VAL A 299 46.49 -95.55 59.95
C VAL A 299 45.94 -94.37 60.75
N PHE A 300 46.43 -94.11 61.96
CA PHE A 300 46.05 -92.93 62.75
C PHE A 300 46.48 -91.62 62.06
N GLN A 301 47.70 -91.56 61.51
CA GLN A 301 48.18 -90.40 60.74
C GLN A 301 47.34 -90.14 59.49
N TYR A 302 47.04 -91.18 58.69
CA TYR A 302 46.19 -91.05 57.50
C TYR A 302 44.74 -90.66 57.86
N ASN A 303 44.19 -91.18 58.96
CA ASN A 303 42.88 -90.78 59.46
C ASN A 303 42.90 -89.30 59.93
N GLY A 304 43.98 -88.84 60.58
CA GLY A 304 44.19 -87.44 60.91
C GLY A 304 44.18 -86.53 59.67
N GLN A 305 44.98 -86.89 58.65
CA GLN A 305 45.00 -86.18 57.36
C GLN A 305 43.63 -86.19 56.65
N LEU A 306 42.93 -87.32 56.64
CA LEU A 306 41.60 -87.44 56.05
C LEU A 306 40.57 -86.53 56.75
N ASN A 307 40.62 -86.42 58.08
CA ASN A 307 39.74 -85.52 58.82
C ASN A 307 40.10 -84.04 58.60
N LEU A 308 41.38 -83.70 58.51
CA LEU A 308 41.82 -82.34 58.12
C LEU A 308 41.27 -81.98 56.73
N LEU A 309 41.55 -82.80 55.70
CA LEU A 309 41.04 -82.61 54.34
C LEU A 309 39.50 -82.54 54.29
N LYS A 310 38.80 -83.30 55.13
CA LYS A 310 37.33 -83.23 55.26
C LYS A 310 36.86 -81.91 55.86
N THR A 311 37.56 -81.37 56.86
CA THR A 311 37.26 -80.02 57.41
C THR A 311 37.61 -78.90 56.44
N GLU A 312 38.73 -79.01 55.72
CA GLU A 312 39.11 -78.07 54.66
C GLU A 312 38.08 -78.06 53.53
N SER A 313 37.64 -79.25 53.07
CA SER A 313 36.56 -79.38 52.08
C SER A 313 35.27 -78.73 52.58
N ALA A 314 34.88 -78.93 53.84
CA ALA A 314 33.69 -78.29 54.41
C ALA A 314 33.80 -76.76 54.45
N VAL A 315 34.96 -76.23 54.86
CA VAL A 315 35.25 -74.78 54.86
C VAL A 315 35.28 -74.21 53.45
N LEU A 316 35.83 -74.93 52.48
CA LEU A 316 35.83 -74.54 51.06
C LEU A 316 34.41 -74.53 50.48
N THR A 317 33.56 -75.53 50.77
CA THR A 317 32.15 -75.50 50.35
C THR A 317 31.37 -74.35 50.98
N SER A 318 31.63 -74.02 52.25
CA SER A 318 31.00 -72.87 52.92
C SER A 318 31.42 -71.53 52.28
N LYS A 319 32.72 -71.36 52.00
CA LYS A 319 33.24 -70.18 51.27
C LYS A 319 32.70 -70.09 49.83
N LEU A 320 32.51 -71.23 49.17
CA LEU A 320 31.89 -71.28 47.83
C LEU A 320 30.43 -70.83 47.88
N GLU A 321 29.65 -71.26 48.88
CA GLU A 321 28.25 -70.81 49.02
C GLU A 321 28.16 -69.33 49.37
N GLN A 322 28.99 -68.84 50.30
CA GLN A 322 29.08 -67.42 50.63
C GLN A 322 29.43 -66.55 49.42
N THR A 323 30.32 -67.02 48.53
CA THR A 323 30.68 -66.29 47.31
C THR A 323 29.58 -66.33 46.26
N LYS A 324 28.85 -67.45 46.08
CA LYS A 324 27.62 -67.48 45.26
C LYS A 324 26.59 -66.47 45.75
N GLU A 325 26.22 -66.48 47.03
CA GLU A 325 25.26 -65.52 47.57
C GLU A 325 25.72 -64.07 47.35
N SER A 326 27.02 -63.78 47.47
CA SER A 326 27.56 -62.44 47.21
C SER A 326 27.44 -62.03 45.75
N LYS A 327 27.68 -62.96 44.81
CA LYS A 327 27.45 -62.76 43.37
C LYS A 327 25.97 -62.53 43.10
N ASP A 328 25.08 -63.36 43.64
CA ASP A 328 23.66 -63.29 43.34
C ASP A 328 23.02 -62.01 43.91
N ARG A 329 23.49 -61.52 45.06
CA ARG A 329 23.18 -60.17 45.57
C ARG A 329 23.62 -59.07 44.60
N LEU A 330 24.86 -59.12 44.10
CA LEU A 330 25.36 -58.16 43.09
C LEU A 330 24.62 -58.26 41.75
N GLU A 331 24.17 -59.44 41.35
CA GLU A 331 23.42 -59.65 40.11
C GLU A 331 21.99 -59.06 40.20
N ILE A 332 21.35 -59.15 41.36
CA ILE A 332 20.10 -58.43 41.67
C ILE A 332 20.31 -56.90 41.66
N GLU A 333 21.42 -56.40 42.22
CA GLU A 333 21.75 -54.97 42.15
C GLU A 333 21.98 -54.51 40.70
N ILE A 334 22.72 -55.28 39.90
CA ILE A 334 22.95 -55.01 38.47
C ILE A 334 21.62 -54.97 37.70
N GLU A 335 20.68 -55.88 37.96
CA GLU A 335 19.38 -55.88 37.28
C GLU A 335 18.47 -54.73 37.78
N SER A 336 18.60 -54.32 39.04
CA SER A 336 18.01 -53.07 39.54
C SER A 336 18.57 -51.83 38.82
N PHE A 337 19.89 -51.77 38.59
CA PHE A 337 20.49 -50.69 37.79
C PHE A 337 20.06 -50.74 36.31
N ARG A 338 19.97 -51.92 35.69
CA ARG A 338 19.49 -52.11 34.31
C ARG A 338 18.04 -51.66 34.14
N SER A 339 17.14 -52.06 35.04
CA SER A 339 15.73 -51.64 34.99
C SER A 339 15.58 -50.13 35.15
N ARG A 340 16.31 -49.51 36.09
CA ARG A 340 16.36 -48.05 36.28
C ARG A 340 16.93 -47.32 35.06
N LEU A 341 17.96 -47.86 34.42
CA LEU A 341 18.53 -47.30 33.20
C LEU A 341 17.54 -47.40 32.02
N ASN A 342 16.84 -48.53 31.88
CA ASN A 342 15.81 -48.68 30.86
C ASN A 342 14.65 -47.69 31.07
N THR A 343 14.24 -47.40 32.31
CA THR A 343 13.23 -46.36 32.56
C THR A 343 13.71 -44.97 32.15
N THR A 344 14.94 -44.57 32.49
CA THR A 344 15.45 -43.23 32.11
C THR A 344 15.75 -43.11 30.61
N VAL A 345 16.11 -44.20 29.93
CA VAL A 345 16.21 -44.24 28.46
C VAL A 345 14.84 -44.02 27.82
N GLN A 346 13.79 -44.72 28.26
CA GLN A 346 12.44 -44.51 27.72
C GLN A 346 11.85 -43.13 28.06
N GLU A 347 12.24 -42.54 29.20
CA GLU A 347 11.90 -41.14 29.53
C GLU A 347 12.60 -40.17 28.57
N LEU A 348 13.89 -40.38 28.29
CA LEU A 348 14.65 -39.59 27.32
C LEU A 348 14.07 -39.71 25.90
N GLU A 349 13.67 -40.91 25.46
CA GLU A 349 13.00 -41.13 24.18
C GLU A 349 11.67 -40.35 24.08
N ARG A 350 10.84 -40.37 25.13
CA ARG A 350 9.58 -39.59 25.20
C ARG A 350 9.83 -38.08 25.23
N HIS A 351 10.87 -37.63 25.93
CA HIS A 351 11.29 -36.23 25.91
C HIS A 351 11.80 -35.81 24.53
N GLN A 352 12.50 -36.69 23.81
CA GLN A 352 13.00 -36.41 22.47
C GLN A 352 11.88 -36.41 21.41
N SER A 353 10.90 -37.33 21.49
CA SER A 353 9.72 -37.27 20.62
C SER A 353 8.90 -36.01 20.87
N SER A 354 8.65 -35.67 22.13
CA SER A 354 7.96 -34.44 22.55
C SER A 354 8.68 -33.17 22.09
N LYS A 355 10.03 -33.12 22.22
CA LYS A 355 10.83 -32.04 21.65
C LYS A 355 10.61 -31.92 20.14
N SER A 356 10.65 -33.02 19.39
CA SER A 356 10.41 -33.00 17.94
C SER A 356 8.96 -32.66 17.57
N ASP A 357 7.97 -32.93 18.42
CA ASP A 357 6.59 -32.46 18.23
C ASP A 357 6.49 -30.93 18.36
N ILE A 358 7.14 -30.36 19.38
CA ILE A 358 7.22 -28.91 19.65
C ILE A 358 8.05 -28.19 18.57
N GLU A 359 9.15 -28.78 18.12
CA GLU A 359 9.96 -28.26 17.00
C GLU A 359 9.14 -28.25 15.70
N ARG A 360 8.26 -29.25 15.51
CA ARG A 360 7.28 -29.28 14.42
C ARG A 360 6.08 -28.35 14.63
N THR A 361 5.72 -27.87 15.83
CA THR A 361 4.72 -26.79 15.99
C THR A 361 5.36 -25.44 15.68
N PHE A 362 6.53 -25.15 16.23
CA PHE A 362 7.24 -23.89 15.95
C PHE A 362 7.54 -23.70 14.46
N GLN A 363 7.89 -24.77 13.72
CA GLN A 363 8.08 -24.60 12.28
C GLN A 363 6.77 -24.26 11.54
N ARG A 364 5.63 -24.84 11.93
CA ARG A 364 4.32 -24.49 11.36
C ARG A 364 3.93 -23.05 11.70
N GLU A 365 4.14 -22.61 12.94
CA GLU A 365 3.91 -21.23 13.36
C GLU A 365 4.78 -20.23 12.58
N ARG A 366 6.04 -20.58 12.29
CA ARG A 366 6.93 -19.78 11.42
C ARG A 366 6.44 -19.75 9.97
N ASP A 367 6.02 -20.88 9.41
CA ASP A 367 5.49 -20.97 8.05
C ASP A 367 4.15 -20.22 7.90
N GLU A 368 3.32 -20.19 8.94
CA GLU A 368 2.08 -19.41 9.01
C GLU A 368 2.36 -17.92 9.17
N TRP A 369 3.32 -17.53 10.02
CA TRP A 369 3.76 -16.15 10.16
C TRP A 369 4.34 -15.59 8.85
N LEU A 370 5.14 -16.38 8.12
CA LEU A 370 5.65 -15.99 6.80
C LEU A 370 4.50 -15.77 5.80
N ARG A 371 3.50 -16.66 5.75
CA ARG A 371 2.32 -16.46 4.87
C ARG A 371 1.52 -15.21 5.23
N LEU A 372 1.41 -14.89 6.52
CA LEU A 372 0.76 -13.65 6.99
C LEU A 372 1.60 -12.42 6.64
N GLN A 373 2.93 -12.50 6.73
CA GLN A 373 3.85 -11.45 6.29
C GLN A 373 3.75 -11.22 4.78
N ASP A 374 3.79 -12.27 3.96
CA ASP A 374 3.64 -12.20 2.50
C ASP A 374 2.29 -11.60 2.11
N LYS A 375 1.20 -12.03 2.78
CA LYS A 375 -0.13 -11.45 2.57
C LYS A 375 -0.14 -9.96 2.89
N LEU A 376 0.40 -9.54 4.04
CA LEU A 376 0.47 -8.12 4.40
C LEU A 376 1.30 -7.31 3.39
N HIS A 377 2.36 -7.88 2.80
CA HIS A 377 3.08 -7.21 1.71
C HIS A 377 2.27 -7.10 0.42
N HIS A 378 1.42 -8.10 0.11
CA HIS A 378 0.47 -8.03 -1.01
C HIS A 378 -0.60 -6.96 -0.76
N ASP A 379 -1.28 -7.02 0.38
CA ASP A 379 -2.30 -6.05 0.81
C ASP A 379 -1.72 -4.60 0.80
N LEU A 380 -0.47 -4.42 1.26
CA LEU A 380 0.24 -3.12 1.20
C LEU A 380 0.67 -2.71 -0.21
N SER A 381 0.91 -3.65 -1.12
CA SER A 381 1.18 -3.38 -2.54
C SER A 381 -0.08 -2.89 -3.24
N ASP A 382 -1.21 -3.57 -3.02
CA ASP A 382 -2.52 -3.21 -3.57
C ASP A 382 -2.97 -1.83 -3.06
N VAL A 383 -2.85 -1.57 -1.75
CA VAL A 383 -3.10 -0.24 -1.17
C VAL A 383 -2.18 0.82 -1.79
N ARG A 384 -0.89 0.51 -2.02
CA ARG A 384 0.07 1.43 -2.66
C ARG A 384 -0.28 1.71 -4.13
N GLU A 385 -0.76 0.72 -4.88
CA GLU A 385 -1.17 0.89 -6.27
C GLU A 385 -2.52 1.64 -6.37
N THR A 386 -3.49 1.34 -5.52
CA THR A 386 -4.72 2.15 -5.44
C THR A 386 -4.45 3.59 -5.02
N ASN A 387 -3.51 3.85 -4.10
CA ASN A 387 -3.14 5.20 -3.72
C ASN A 387 -2.43 5.94 -4.88
N LYS A 388 -1.55 5.27 -5.64
CA LYS A 388 -0.99 5.83 -6.88
C LYS A 388 -2.08 6.17 -7.89
N SER A 389 -3.07 5.29 -8.09
CA SER A 389 -4.15 5.54 -9.05
C SER A 389 -5.06 6.68 -8.62
N LEU A 390 -5.38 6.80 -7.32
CA LEU A 390 -6.09 7.94 -6.73
C LEU A 390 -5.30 9.24 -6.84
N SER A 391 -3.99 9.22 -6.57
CA SER A 391 -3.09 10.38 -6.77
C SER A 391 -3.03 10.82 -8.23
N GLN A 392 -3.08 9.88 -9.17
CA GLN A 392 -3.16 10.19 -10.61
C GLN A 392 -4.55 10.70 -11.02
N GLN A 393 -5.63 10.29 -10.34
CA GLN A 393 -6.97 10.86 -10.54
C GLN A 393 -7.07 12.27 -9.94
N LEU A 394 -6.47 12.50 -8.78
CA LEU A 394 -6.42 13.80 -8.12
C LEU A 394 -5.68 14.82 -8.98
N SER A 395 -4.46 14.53 -9.42
CA SER A 395 -3.72 15.43 -10.34
C SER A 395 -4.43 15.68 -11.67
N LYS A 396 -5.19 14.70 -12.20
CA LYS A 396 -6.09 14.89 -13.35
C LYS A 396 -7.32 15.76 -13.04
N ALA A 397 -7.79 15.79 -11.80
CA ALA A 397 -8.88 16.65 -11.34
C ALA A 397 -8.38 18.07 -11.06
N GLU A 398 -7.23 18.22 -10.41
CA GLU A 398 -6.53 19.50 -10.19
C GLU A 398 -6.21 20.19 -11.51
N SER A 399 -5.63 19.49 -12.50
CA SER A 399 -5.36 20.08 -13.82
C SER A 399 -6.63 20.53 -14.54
N LYS A 400 -7.77 19.86 -14.32
CA LYS A 400 -9.08 20.28 -14.84
C LYS A 400 -9.64 21.48 -14.09
N ALA A 401 -9.52 21.51 -12.76
CA ALA A 401 -9.93 22.64 -11.93
C ALA A 401 -9.16 23.91 -12.34
N ASN A 402 -7.84 23.78 -12.54
CA ASN A 402 -6.99 24.87 -13.03
C ASN A 402 -7.38 25.33 -14.45
N SER A 403 -7.80 24.42 -15.34
CA SER A 403 -8.35 24.82 -16.66
C SER A 403 -9.63 25.64 -16.51
N LEU A 404 -10.60 25.12 -15.74
CA LEU A 404 -11.88 25.77 -15.50
C LEU A 404 -11.74 27.11 -14.76
N GLU A 405 -10.76 27.24 -13.86
CA GLU A 405 -10.42 28.49 -13.20
C GLU A 405 -9.83 29.51 -14.19
N ASN A 406 -8.94 29.09 -15.09
CA ASN A 406 -8.43 29.95 -16.17
C ASN A 406 -9.55 30.38 -17.13
N GLU A 407 -10.43 29.46 -17.54
CA GLU A 407 -11.61 29.74 -18.37
C GLU A 407 -12.58 30.71 -17.67
N LEU A 408 -12.76 30.56 -16.35
CA LEU A 408 -13.54 31.47 -15.52
C LEU A 408 -12.87 32.84 -15.37
N HIS A 409 -11.54 32.91 -15.27
CA HIS A 409 -10.79 34.17 -15.25
C HIS A 409 -10.90 34.93 -16.58
N GLN A 410 -10.75 34.23 -17.71
CA GLN A 410 -10.99 34.80 -19.05
C GLN A 410 -12.43 35.29 -19.17
N SER A 411 -13.42 34.47 -18.80
CA SER A 411 -14.84 34.84 -18.85
C SER A 411 -15.17 36.04 -17.96
N LYS A 412 -14.59 36.13 -16.75
CA LYS A 412 -14.70 37.28 -15.85
C LYS A 412 -14.07 38.54 -16.48
N GLN A 413 -12.95 38.42 -17.18
CA GLN A 413 -12.32 39.55 -17.85
C GLN A 413 -13.15 40.02 -19.04
N THR A 414 -13.58 39.13 -19.94
CA THR A 414 -14.47 39.50 -21.06
C THR A 414 -15.78 40.10 -20.55
N LEU A 415 -16.33 39.62 -19.42
CA LEU A 415 -17.50 40.26 -18.80
C LEU A 415 -17.20 41.69 -18.33
N ARG A 416 -16.06 41.96 -17.68
CA ARG A 416 -15.65 43.33 -17.31
C ARG A 416 -15.49 44.23 -18.54
N GLU A 417 -14.88 43.73 -19.61
CA GLU A 417 -14.72 44.45 -20.88
C GLU A 417 -16.09 44.79 -21.49
N LYS A 418 -17.06 43.86 -21.45
CA LYS A 418 -18.45 44.12 -21.88
C LYS A 418 -19.18 45.11 -20.96
N THR A 419 -18.97 45.05 -19.64
CA THR A 419 -19.54 46.02 -18.70
C THR A 419 -18.99 47.43 -18.94
N LEU A 420 -17.69 47.58 -19.13
CA LEU A 420 -17.07 48.87 -19.45
C LEU A 420 -17.56 49.44 -20.80
N LEU A 421 -17.75 48.58 -21.80
CA LEU A 421 -18.36 48.96 -23.08
C LEU A 421 -19.83 49.38 -22.93
N LEU A 422 -20.61 48.69 -22.09
CA LEU A 422 -21.99 49.07 -21.76
C LEU A 422 -22.03 50.41 -21.01
N GLU A 423 -21.15 50.64 -20.03
CA GLU A 423 -21.03 51.94 -19.36
C GLU A 423 -20.64 53.07 -20.33
N MET A 424 -19.76 52.80 -21.29
CA MET A 424 -19.35 53.76 -22.31
C MET A 424 -20.55 54.12 -23.21
N THR A 425 -21.23 53.13 -23.78
CA THR A 425 -22.42 53.35 -24.63
C THR A 425 -23.58 53.99 -23.86
N GLN A 426 -23.72 53.72 -22.55
CA GLN A 426 -24.69 54.41 -21.70
C GLN A 426 -24.32 55.88 -21.45
N LYS A 427 -23.03 56.21 -21.31
CA LYS A 427 -22.54 57.59 -21.24
C LYS A 427 -22.77 58.32 -22.57
N GLU A 428 -22.41 57.71 -23.69
CA GLU A 428 -22.68 58.21 -25.05
C GLU A 428 -24.18 58.46 -25.29
N LEU A 429 -25.04 57.51 -24.92
CA LEU A 429 -26.50 57.67 -24.98
C LEU A 429 -26.99 58.84 -24.12
N SER A 430 -26.47 59.01 -22.91
CA SER A 430 -26.83 60.14 -22.04
C SER A 430 -26.38 61.49 -22.61
N GLN A 431 -25.20 61.55 -23.23
CA GLN A 431 -24.67 62.73 -23.91
C GLN A 431 -25.50 63.07 -25.15
N ALA A 432 -25.84 62.08 -25.98
CA ALA A 432 -26.72 62.25 -27.12
C ALA A 432 -28.13 62.71 -26.70
N GLN A 433 -28.66 62.24 -25.56
CA GLN A 433 -29.91 62.74 -25.00
C GLN A 433 -29.82 64.18 -24.51
N CYS A 434 -28.68 64.64 -23.98
CA CYS A 434 -28.47 66.05 -23.64
C CYS A 434 -28.40 66.91 -24.91
N GLN A 435 -27.61 66.51 -25.90
CA GLN A 435 -27.51 67.20 -27.20
C GLN A 435 -28.86 67.26 -27.92
N ALA A 436 -29.68 66.21 -27.86
CA ALA A 436 -31.04 66.21 -28.40
C ALA A 436 -31.95 67.24 -27.69
N LYS A 437 -31.87 67.35 -26.35
CA LYS A 437 -32.60 68.36 -25.57
C LYS A 437 -32.13 69.79 -25.87
N GLU A 438 -30.83 69.98 -26.08
CA GLU A 438 -30.25 71.26 -26.49
C GLU A 438 -30.75 71.66 -27.89
N CYS A 439 -30.76 70.73 -28.85
CA CYS A 439 -31.33 70.94 -30.18
C CYS A 439 -32.83 71.24 -30.13
N ASP A 440 -33.60 70.55 -29.28
CA ASP A 440 -35.03 70.82 -29.09
C ASP A 440 -35.30 72.18 -28.42
N HIS A 441 -34.44 72.61 -27.49
CA HIS A 441 -34.53 73.94 -26.90
C HIS A 441 -34.19 75.03 -27.92
N ALA A 442 -33.14 74.86 -28.73
CA ALA A 442 -32.81 75.76 -29.83
C ALA A 442 -33.97 75.86 -30.84
N ARG A 443 -34.52 74.71 -31.26
CA ARG A 443 -35.69 74.62 -32.14
C ARG A 443 -36.94 75.27 -31.55
N GLN A 444 -37.14 75.23 -30.22
CA GLN A 444 -38.23 75.95 -29.58
C GLN A 444 -37.97 77.46 -29.55
N LEU A 445 -36.73 77.90 -29.31
CA LEU A 445 -36.36 79.31 -29.37
C LEU A 445 -36.49 79.88 -30.80
N GLU A 446 -36.21 79.08 -31.83
CA GLU A 446 -36.52 79.41 -33.23
C GLU A 446 -38.03 79.55 -33.48
N LYS A 447 -38.85 78.59 -33.01
CA LYS A 447 -40.33 78.73 -33.09
C LYS A 447 -40.83 79.99 -32.39
N ASP A 448 -40.27 80.33 -31.23
CA ASP A 448 -40.66 81.52 -30.48
C ASP A 448 -40.22 82.81 -31.19
N GLN A 449 -39.12 82.78 -31.96
CA GLN A 449 -38.76 83.86 -32.88
C GLN A 449 -39.71 83.93 -34.07
N VAL A 450 -40.01 82.80 -34.73
CA VAL A 450 -40.98 82.72 -35.84
C VAL A 450 -42.35 83.22 -35.40
N SER A 451 -42.81 82.86 -34.21
CA SER A 451 -44.04 83.38 -33.59
C SER A 451 -44.02 84.91 -33.42
N LYS A 452 -42.90 85.47 -32.93
CA LYS A 452 -42.71 86.94 -32.86
C LYS A 452 -42.67 87.60 -34.23
N PHE A 453 -42.20 86.92 -35.27
CA PHE A 453 -42.24 87.41 -36.65
C PHE A 453 -43.65 87.31 -37.25
N MET A 454 -44.41 86.25 -36.98
CA MET A 454 -45.83 86.11 -37.35
C MET A 454 -46.66 87.24 -36.73
N ILE A 455 -46.56 87.49 -35.42
CA ILE A 455 -47.28 88.58 -34.74
C ILE A 455 -46.90 89.96 -35.32
N LYS A 456 -45.63 90.16 -35.70
CA LYS A 456 -45.20 91.37 -36.42
C LYS A 456 -45.81 91.47 -37.82
N GLN A 457 -45.83 90.38 -38.58
CA GLN A 457 -46.47 90.32 -39.89
C GLN A 457 -47.98 90.60 -39.80
N GLU A 458 -48.67 89.97 -38.85
CA GLU A 458 -50.10 90.18 -38.58
C GLU A 458 -50.40 91.64 -38.20
N SER A 459 -49.64 92.25 -37.28
CA SER A 459 -49.82 93.67 -36.94
C SER A 459 -49.45 94.65 -38.07
N MET A 460 -48.53 94.28 -38.98
CA MET A 460 -48.29 95.03 -40.21
C MET A 460 -49.45 94.86 -41.22
N GLN A 461 -50.02 93.67 -41.31
CA GLN A 461 -51.12 93.33 -42.20
C GLN A 461 -52.45 93.97 -41.73
N GLU A 462 -52.67 94.06 -40.42
CA GLU A 462 -53.75 94.83 -39.79
C GLU A 462 -53.57 96.33 -40.03
N ARG A 463 -52.35 96.88 -39.85
CA ARG A 463 -52.05 98.29 -40.18
C ARG A 463 -52.26 98.59 -41.68
N MET A 464 -51.95 97.64 -42.56
CA MET A 464 -52.26 97.76 -43.99
C MET A 464 -53.77 97.77 -44.26
N ALA A 465 -54.56 96.96 -43.54
CA ALA A 465 -56.02 96.98 -43.64
C ALA A 465 -56.61 98.31 -43.10
N GLN A 466 -56.06 98.84 -42.01
CA GLN A 466 -56.42 100.18 -41.49
C GLN A 466 -56.17 101.26 -42.56
N LEU A 467 -54.96 101.32 -43.13
CA LEU A 467 -54.62 102.26 -44.21
C LEU A 467 -55.49 102.08 -45.47
N GLN A 468 -55.92 100.86 -45.79
CA GLN A 468 -56.89 100.60 -46.86
C GLN A 468 -58.29 101.15 -46.53
N SER A 469 -58.74 101.04 -45.28
CA SER A 469 -60.01 101.63 -44.84
C SER A 469 -59.98 103.17 -44.81
N GLU A 470 -58.86 103.77 -44.42
CA GLU A 470 -58.64 105.22 -44.49
C GLU A 470 -58.62 105.71 -45.95
N ASN A 471 -58.00 104.95 -46.87
CA ASN A 471 -58.07 105.22 -48.30
C ASN A 471 -59.51 105.14 -48.85
N LEU A 472 -60.33 104.22 -48.33
CA LEU A 472 -61.74 104.12 -48.71
C LEU A 472 -62.53 105.35 -48.22
N LEU A 473 -62.28 105.81 -46.99
CA LEU A 473 -62.88 107.03 -46.43
C LEU A 473 -62.47 108.29 -47.20
N LEU A 474 -61.19 108.42 -47.57
CA LEU A 474 -60.70 109.53 -48.39
C LEU A 474 -61.29 109.53 -49.80
N ARG A 475 -61.55 108.34 -50.39
CA ARG A 475 -62.31 108.23 -51.65
C ARG A 475 -63.76 108.68 -51.49
N GLN A 476 -64.42 108.30 -50.40
CA GLN A 476 -65.79 108.76 -50.09
C GLN A 476 -65.86 110.30 -49.99
N GLN A 477 -64.87 110.93 -49.35
CA GLN A 477 -64.77 112.40 -49.23
C GLN A 477 -64.50 113.10 -50.59
N LEU A 478 -63.69 112.48 -51.45
CA LEU A 478 -63.48 112.94 -52.84
C LEU A 478 -64.78 112.86 -53.65
N GLU A 479 -65.53 111.76 -53.52
CA GLU A 479 -66.80 111.54 -54.21
C GLU A 479 -67.87 112.56 -53.77
N ASP A 480 -67.95 112.90 -52.47
CA ASP A 480 -68.79 113.99 -51.97
C ASP A 480 -68.39 115.39 -52.46
N MET A 481 -67.09 115.62 -52.72
CA MET A 481 -66.61 116.86 -53.34
C MET A 481 -66.93 116.89 -54.84
N GLN A 482 -66.89 115.74 -55.52
CA GLN A 482 -67.25 115.59 -56.93
C GLN A 482 -68.78 115.77 -57.13
N ASN A 483 -69.60 115.25 -56.22
CA ASN A 483 -71.05 115.46 -56.19
C ASN A 483 -71.43 116.96 -56.04
N LYS A 484 -70.64 117.75 -55.32
CA LYS A 484 -70.80 119.22 -55.25
C LYS A 484 -70.38 119.94 -56.54
N GLY A 485 -69.56 119.30 -57.38
CA GLY A 485 -69.24 119.77 -58.74
C GLY A 485 -70.41 119.61 -59.72
N ILE A 486 -71.03 118.43 -59.72
CA ILE A 486 -72.15 118.07 -60.63
C ILE A 486 -73.34 119.04 -60.49
N ILE A 487 -73.57 119.61 -59.30
CA ILE A 487 -74.62 120.61 -59.06
C ILE A 487 -74.35 121.93 -59.82
N LYS A 488 -73.08 122.32 -60.04
CA LYS A 488 -72.73 123.50 -60.84
C LYS A 488 -72.80 123.21 -62.34
N GLU A 489 -72.48 121.99 -62.76
CA GLU A 489 -72.56 121.55 -64.15
C GLU A 489 -74.00 121.55 -64.69
N LYS A 490 -74.99 121.19 -63.85
CA LYS A 490 -76.42 121.28 -64.23
C LYS A 490 -76.87 122.69 -64.64
N VAL A 491 -76.29 123.75 -64.09
CA VAL A 491 -76.61 125.15 -64.46
C VAL A 491 -76.07 125.51 -65.85
N VAL A 492 -75.06 124.79 -66.35
CA VAL A 492 -74.51 124.98 -67.71
C VAL A 492 -75.42 124.33 -68.76
N ASN A 493 -76.03 123.19 -68.44
CA ASN A 493 -76.88 122.46 -69.38
C ASN A 493 -78.16 123.24 -69.78
N ASP A 494 -78.77 124.00 -68.86
CA ASP A 494 -79.94 124.85 -69.15
C ASP A 494 -79.66 125.97 -70.19
N VAL A 495 -78.38 126.30 -70.42
CA VAL A 495 -77.95 127.23 -71.47
C VAL A 495 -77.77 126.51 -72.82
N GLN A 496 -77.39 125.23 -72.79
CA GLN A 496 -77.12 124.41 -73.97
C GLN A 496 -78.41 124.06 -74.75
N ASP A 497 -79.49 123.72 -74.04
CA ASP A 497 -80.75 123.31 -74.69
C ASP A 497 -81.41 124.41 -75.52
N ARG A 498 -81.14 125.69 -75.20
CA ARG A 498 -81.62 126.83 -75.99
C ARG A 498 -81.00 126.92 -77.39
N PHE A 499 -79.82 126.33 -77.60
CA PHE A 499 -79.19 126.26 -78.92
C PHE A 499 -79.70 125.08 -79.76
N ASN A 500 -80.05 123.96 -79.12
CA ASN A 500 -80.51 122.75 -79.80
C ASN A 500 -81.87 122.95 -80.51
N ASP A 501 -82.80 123.72 -79.92
CA ASP A 501 -84.14 123.92 -80.49
C ASP A 501 -84.16 124.78 -81.78
N ILE A 502 -83.14 125.62 -81.97
CA ILE A 502 -82.90 126.37 -83.21
C ILE A 502 -82.46 125.41 -84.33
N PHE A 503 -81.60 124.44 -84.00
CA PHE A 503 -81.00 123.51 -84.95
C PHE A 503 -82.03 122.55 -85.57
N ASN A 504 -83.06 122.17 -84.81
CA ASN A 504 -84.09 121.24 -85.26
C ASN A 504 -85.03 121.82 -86.33
N LYS A 505 -85.32 123.12 -86.31
CA LYS A 505 -86.26 123.75 -87.27
C LYS A 505 -85.66 123.95 -88.67
N LEU A 506 -84.34 124.18 -88.76
CA LEU A 506 -83.63 124.25 -90.06
C LEU A 506 -83.55 122.90 -90.78
N ARG A 507 -83.68 121.78 -90.04
CA ARG A 507 -83.79 120.44 -90.64
C ARG A 507 -85.13 120.26 -91.36
N ALA A 508 -86.23 120.61 -90.70
CA ALA A 508 -87.57 120.55 -91.30
C ALA A 508 -87.67 121.39 -92.59
N ASP A 509 -86.97 122.52 -92.64
CA ASP A 509 -86.98 123.43 -93.80
C ASP A 509 -86.14 122.92 -95.00
N THR A 510 -85.33 121.87 -94.79
CA THR A 510 -84.59 121.11 -95.80
C THR A 510 -85.28 119.79 -96.16
N GLU A 511 -86.13 119.27 -95.27
CA GLU A 511 -87.20 118.31 -95.59
C GLU A 511 -88.37 118.96 -96.35
N LYS A 512 -88.13 120.14 -96.94
CA LYS A 512 -88.40 120.37 -98.37
C LYS A 512 -87.68 119.34 -99.29
N GLN A 513 -87.76 118.06 -98.95
CA GLN A 513 -87.96 117.01 -99.93
C GLN A 513 -89.19 117.48 -100.74
N VAL A 514 -89.06 117.98 -101.98
CA VAL A 514 -88.14 117.53 -103.03
C VAL A 514 -88.22 116.02 -103.08
N TYR A 515 -89.00 115.54 -104.02
CA TYR A 515 -89.43 114.16 -104.12
C TYR A 515 -90.37 113.76 -102.96
N LEU A 516 -91.66 113.57 -103.19
CA LEU A 516 -92.26 113.40 -104.50
C LEU A 516 -92.92 114.71 -105.00
N VAL A 517 -92.62 115.14 -106.23
CA VAL A 517 -92.49 114.22 -107.37
C VAL A 517 -93.88 113.67 -107.73
N GLU A 518 -94.94 114.45 -107.41
CA GLU A 518 -96.16 114.16 -106.61
C GLU A 518 -97.58 114.55 -107.09
N GLU A 519 -97.94 114.90 -108.32
CA GLU A 519 -97.23 115.20 -109.55
C GLU A 519 -98.07 116.33 -110.21
N ARG A 520 -97.51 117.25 -111.00
CA ARG A 520 -96.87 116.99 -112.31
C ARG A 520 -97.70 116.20 -113.34
N ASN A 521 -98.74 115.50 -112.88
CA ASN A 521 -99.72 114.72 -113.65
C ASN A 521 -101.17 115.05 -113.21
N LYS A 522 -101.38 115.82 -112.13
CA LYS A 522 -102.58 116.68 -111.98
C LYS A 522 -102.43 118.06 -112.63
N GLU A 523 -101.24 118.36 -113.15
CA GLU A 523 -101.01 119.38 -114.18
C GLU A 523 -101.88 119.11 -115.42
N LEU A 524 -102.30 117.84 -115.63
CA LEU A 524 -103.33 117.40 -116.59
C LEU A 524 -104.79 117.66 -116.14
N ASN A 525 -105.01 118.56 -115.17
CA ASN A 525 -106.18 119.43 -115.12
C ASN A 525 -105.67 120.89 -115.19
N ALA A 526 -105.24 121.46 -116.32
CA ALA A 526 -105.54 121.17 -117.75
C ALA A 526 -107.01 120.85 -118.06
N LYS A 527 -107.89 121.29 -117.18
CA LYS A 527 -109.26 121.60 -117.53
C LYS A 527 -109.46 123.06 -117.22
N CYS A 528 -110.06 123.75 -118.18
CA CYS A 528 -111.33 124.42 -117.96
C CYS A 528 -111.47 124.91 -116.50
N THR A 529 -111.01 126.12 -116.15
CA THR A 529 -111.33 127.34 -116.90
C THR A 529 -110.16 128.29 -117.14
N ASP A 530 -109.21 127.91 -118.02
CA ASP A 530 -108.62 128.90 -118.95
C ASP A 530 -109.70 129.43 -119.91
N LEU A 531 -110.76 128.67 -120.16
CA LEU A 531 -112.04 129.21 -120.64
C LEU A 531 -112.80 130.03 -119.55
N ARG A 532 -112.04 130.84 -118.79
CA ARG A 532 -112.44 132.10 -118.13
C ARG A 532 -111.46 133.25 -118.37
N GLU A 533 -110.29 133.02 -119.00
CA GLU A 533 -109.31 134.03 -119.45
C GLU A 533 -109.99 135.26 -120.07
N GLN A 534 -110.86 134.99 -121.05
CA GLN A 534 -111.16 135.91 -122.15
C GLN A 534 -112.27 136.92 -121.81
N VAL A 535 -112.67 137.03 -120.53
CA VAL A 535 -113.74 137.93 -120.09
C VAL A 535 -113.24 139.09 -119.23
N PHE A 536 -112.22 138.90 -118.39
CA PHE A 536 -111.68 139.99 -117.53
C PHE A 536 -110.24 140.41 -117.83
N LYS A 537 -109.68 139.95 -118.95
CA LYS A 537 -108.70 140.70 -119.75
C LYS A 537 -109.37 141.77 -120.64
N TYR A 538 -110.60 142.20 -120.30
CA TYR A 538 -111.36 143.26 -120.98
C TYR A 538 -111.94 144.38 -120.09
N GLU A 539 -111.72 144.39 -118.76
CA GLU A 539 -112.23 145.48 -117.89
C GLU A 539 -111.30 146.01 -116.76
N THR A 540 -110.04 145.57 -116.56
CA THR A 540 -108.78 146.04 -117.21
C THR A 540 -108.51 147.56 -117.30
N ASP A 541 -107.34 147.91 -117.85
CA ASP A 541 -107.03 148.86 -118.96
C ASP A 541 -107.87 150.11 -119.23
N LYS A 542 -109.13 150.17 -118.81
CA LYS A 542 -110.00 151.34 -118.80
C LYS A 542 -109.53 152.38 -117.77
N VAL A 543 -109.29 151.98 -116.52
CA VAL A 543 -109.14 152.93 -115.40
C VAL A 543 -107.75 153.59 -115.35
N GLU A 544 -106.66 152.87 -115.59
CA GLU A 544 -105.33 153.52 -115.69
C GLU A 544 -105.26 154.50 -116.87
N ARG A 545 -106.00 154.24 -117.95
CA ARG A 545 -106.15 155.17 -119.09
C ARG A 545 -107.08 156.35 -118.82
N GLU A 546 -107.93 156.28 -117.79
CA GLU A 546 -108.70 157.43 -117.28
C GLU A 546 -107.79 158.45 -116.56
N GLY A 547 -106.56 158.06 -116.20
CA GLY A 547 -105.53 158.94 -115.65
C GLY A 547 -105.15 160.15 -116.51
N MET A 548 -105.59 160.20 -117.77
CA MET A 548 -105.38 161.31 -118.72
C MET A 548 -106.62 162.18 -118.99
N VAL A 549 -107.76 161.98 -118.31
CA VAL A 549 -108.85 162.99 -118.29
C VAL A 549 -108.45 164.24 -117.48
N ARG A 550 -107.36 164.14 -116.69
CA ARG A 550 -106.76 165.18 -115.83
C ARG A 550 -106.59 166.59 -116.41
N GLN A 551 -106.63 166.77 -117.73
CA GLN A 551 -106.56 168.09 -118.39
C GLN A 551 -107.75 168.37 -119.32
N LEU A 552 -108.36 167.35 -119.95
CA LEU A 552 -109.59 167.48 -120.75
C LEU A 552 -110.89 167.48 -119.91
N GLN A 553 -110.82 168.02 -118.68
CA GLN A 553 -112.00 168.56 -117.96
C GLN A 553 -111.76 169.95 -117.36
N GLN A 554 -110.50 170.42 -117.29
CA GLN A 554 -110.21 171.85 -117.14
C GLN A 554 -110.32 172.55 -118.50
N GLU A 555 -109.84 171.91 -119.59
CA GLU A 555 -109.75 172.46 -120.94
C GLU A 555 -110.19 171.47 -122.05
N LEU A 556 -111.12 170.56 -121.75
CA LEU A 556 -112.28 170.38 -122.65
C LEU A 556 -113.38 171.31 -122.11
N ALA A 557 -113.07 172.61 -121.97
CA ALA A 557 -113.26 173.58 -123.05
C ALA A 557 -114.71 173.60 -123.51
N ASP A 558 -115.36 174.76 -123.37
CA ASP A 558 -115.98 175.56 -124.45
C ASP A 558 -116.94 174.88 -125.46
N ALA A 559 -117.25 173.60 -125.25
CA ALA A 559 -117.81 172.67 -126.22
C ALA A 559 -119.20 172.16 -125.80
N LEU A 560 -119.71 172.65 -124.65
CA LEU A 560 -121.15 172.98 -124.57
C LEU A 560 -121.60 173.78 -125.79
N LYS A 561 -120.74 174.69 -126.29
CA LYS A 561 -121.09 175.72 -127.28
C LYS A 561 -120.65 175.40 -128.72
N LYS A 562 -120.23 174.16 -129.04
CA LYS A 562 -119.76 173.86 -130.41
C LYS A 562 -120.01 172.46 -131.00
N GLN A 563 -120.98 171.68 -130.47
CA GLN A 563 -121.78 170.85 -131.39
C GLN A 563 -122.88 171.67 -132.11
N SER A 564 -123.12 172.91 -131.69
CA SER A 564 -123.78 173.96 -132.49
C SER A 564 -122.84 174.63 -133.51
N MET A 565 -121.91 173.85 -134.08
CA MET A 565 -121.47 174.03 -135.46
C MET A 565 -122.03 172.90 -136.34
N SER A 566 -122.46 171.79 -135.75
CA SER A 566 -122.04 170.45 -136.16
C SER A 566 -123.15 169.40 -135.99
N GLU A 567 -124.38 169.58 -136.49
CA GLU A 567 -125.00 170.66 -137.30
C GLU A 567 -124.24 171.16 -138.56
N ALA A 568 -123.26 170.35 -139.02
CA ALA A 568 -122.40 170.52 -140.20
C ALA A 568 -122.01 169.15 -140.82
N SER A 569 -122.12 168.06 -140.06
CA SER A 569 -123.06 166.97 -140.39
C SER A 569 -124.36 167.26 -139.59
N LEU A 570 -125.59 167.28 -140.10
CA LEU A 570 -126.19 166.72 -141.31
C LEU A 570 -125.58 167.15 -142.65
N GLU A 571 -124.78 168.21 -142.74
CA GLU A 571 -125.16 169.57 -143.12
C GLU A 571 -123.89 170.30 -143.64
N VAL A 572 -123.12 169.74 -144.57
CA VAL A 572 -123.61 169.39 -145.92
C VAL A 572 -123.02 168.07 -146.45
N THR A 573 -122.86 167.02 -145.63
CA THR A 573 -122.65 165.62 -146.11
C THR A 573 -123.57 164.70 -145.33
N THR A 574 -124.88 164.61 -145.60
CA THR A 574 -125.65 164.69 -146.86
C THR A 574 -125.22 163.70 -147.93
N ARG A 575 -126.22 163.03 -148.51
CA ARG A 575 -126.54 163.03 -149.96
C ARG A 575 -125.41 162.72 -150.94
N TYR A 576 -124.43 161.94 -150.48
CA TYR A 576 -124.13 160.71 -151.17
C TYR A 576 -124.65 159.53 -150.33
N ARG A 577 -124.99 158.44 -151.03
CA ARG A 577 -124.83 157.06 -150.55
C ARG A 577 -125.82 156.55 -149.50
N SER A 578 -126.97 157.19 -149.36
CA SER A 578 -128.20 156.37 -149.46
C SER A 578 -128.34 155.81 -150.87
N ASP A 579 -127.98 156.63 -151.86
CA ASP A 579 -128.35 156.51 -153.28
C ASP A 579 -127.43 155.56 -154.08
N LEU A 580 -126.66 154.76 -153.36
CA LEU A 580 -126.08 153.53 -153.89
C LEU A 580 -126.74 152.36 -153.17
N GLU A 581 -125.98 151.31 -152.86
CA GLU A 581 -126.46 149.99 -153.23
C GLU A 581 -126.69 149.11 -151.99
N GLU A 582 -127.91 148.66 -151.67
CA GLU A 582 -129.09 148.33 -152.51
C GLU A 582 -128.83 147.21 -153.52
N ASP A 583 -127.87 147.32 -154.47
CA ASP A 583 -127.43 146.21 -155.34
C ASP A 583 -126.59 145.11 -154.65
N LYS A 584 -127.03 144.64 -153.47
CA LYS A 584 -126.68 143.29 -152.99
C LYS A 584 -127.70 142.56 -152.09
N LEU A 585 -128.85 143.19 -151.89
CA LEU A 585 -130.20 142.59 -152.05
C LEU A 585 -130.18 141.27 -152.85
N ARG A 586 -129.67 141.37 -154.08
CA ARG A 586 -129.44 140.29 -155.03
C ARG A 586 -128.15 139.56 -154.62
N LEU A 587 -128.27 138.25 -154.36
CA LEU A 587 -127.23 137.27 -153.98
C LEU A 587 -126.79 137.28 -152.49
N GLN A 588 -127.62 136.90 -151.50
CA GLN A 588 -128.79 135.99 -151.52
C GLN A 588 -128.40 134.53 -151.91
N LYS A 589 -128.93 133.51 -151.22
CA LYS A 589 -128.99 132.10 -151.69
C LYS A 589 -127.73 131.51 -152.36
N GLU A 590 -126.56 131.54 -151.73
CA GLU A 590 -125.68 130.34 -151.81
C GLU A 590 -125.69 129.65 -150.45
N LEU A 591 -126.81 129.03 -150.07
CA LEU A 591 -127.39 127.78 -150.62
C LEU A 591 -126.91 126.58 -149.77
N GLU A 592 -127.43 126.54 -148.54
CA GLU A 592 -128.06 125.32 -148.05
C GLU A 592 -127.06 124.12 -148.01
N LYS A 593 -127.37 123.00 -148.68
CA LYS A 593 -126.43 122.08 -149.35
C LYS A 593 -124.95 122.14 -148.86
N VAL A 594 -124.53 121.25 -147.95
CA VAL A 594 -125.24 120.07 -147.46
C VAL A 594 -124.69 119.72 -146.06
N LYS A 595 -125.47 119.37 -145.02
CA LYS A 595 -126.66 118.49 -144.96
C LYS A 595 -126.32 117.01 -145.22
N THR A 596 -125.02 116.65 -145.23
CA THR A 596 -124.40 115.30 -145.05
C THR A 596 -122.90 115.51 -144.74
N LYS A 597 -122.10 114.70 -144.02
CA LYS A 597 -122.23 113.33 -143.48
C LYS A 597 -121.59 113.27 -142.07
N VAL A 598 -122.35 113.00 -141.01
CA VAL A 598 -121.84 112.89 -139.62
C VAL A 598 -121.39 111.45 -139.36
N HIS A 599 -120.12 111.13 -139.64
CA HIS A 599 -119.65 109.74 -139.65
C HIS A 599 -118.15 109.62 -139.31
N ASN A 600 -117.80 108.62 -138.50
CA ASN A 600 -116.45 108.23 -138.02
C ASN A 600 -115.83 109.05 -136.88
N VAL A 601 -116.21 108.70 -135.64
CA VAL A 601 -115.43 108.98 -134.41
C VAL A 601 -114.72 107.68 -134.02
N SER A 602 -113.41 107.58 -134.29
CA SER A 602 -112.59 106.40 -133.96
C SER A 602 -111.09 106.65 -134.14
N GLU A 603 -110.28 105.74 -133.59
CA GLU A 603 -108.92 105.34 -134.04
C GLU A 603 -107.84 106.42 -134.28
N LYS A 604 -106.74 106.36 -133.50
CA LYS A 604 -105.36 105.96 -133.91
C LYS A 604 -104.41 106.10 -132.70
N ILE A 605 -103.69 105.10 -132.18
CA ILE A 605 -102.81 104.04 -132.74
C ILE A 605 -101.34 104.53 -132.92
N LEU A 606 -100.49 104.12 -131.95
CA LEU A 606 -99.02 103.87 -131.98
C LEU A 606 -97.98 104.99 -132.25
N GLN A 607 -96.92 105.01 -131.41
CA GLN A 607 -95.46 105.35 -131.59
C GLN A 607 -94.91 106.18 -130.39
N ALA A 608 -93.68 106.02 -129.83
CA ALA A 608 -92.55 105.07 -129.98
C ALA A 608 -91.71 104.95 -128.64
N LEU A 609 -90.46 104.43 -128.63
CA LEU A 609 -89.67 104.02 -127.42
C LEU A 609 -88.21 104.60 -127.39
N SER A 610 -87.20 104.32 -126.51
CA SER A 610 -86.91 103.26 -125.47
C SER A 610 -85.70 103.60 -124.54
N GLN A 611 -85.40 102.75 -123.52
CA GLN A 611 -84.12 102.61 -122.73
C GLN A 611 -83.79 103.68 -121.65
N TYR A 612 -82.90 103.51 -120.63
CA TYR A 612 -82.02 102.38 -120.20
C TYR A 612 -81.98 102.11 -118.64
N LEU A 613 -80.82 102.23 -117.93
CA LEU A 613 -80.51 101.88 -116.51
C LEU A 613 -79.45 102.84 -115.90
N GLY A 614 -79.02 102.86 -114.62
CA GLY A 614 -79.24 102.07 -113.37
C GLY A 614 -78.66 102.83 -112.13
N GLU A 615 -78.30 102.29 -110.94
CA GLU A 615 -78.23 100.92 -110.37
C GLU A 615 -78.54 100.82 -108.82
N LEU A 616 -77.54 100.74 -107.92
CA LEU A 616 -77.60 100.13 -106.54
C LEU A 616 -76.63 100.84 -105.52
N CYS A 617 -76.49 100.64 -104.19
CA CYS A 617 -77.10 99.93 -103.00
C CYS A 617 -76.42 100.50 -101.68
N SER A 618 -76.61 100.16 -100.38
CA SER A 618 -77.55 99.37 -99.52
C SER A 618 -77.37 99.74 -97.99
N PRO A 619 -78.28 99.41 -97.01
CA PRO A 619 -78.47 100.23 -95.78
C PRO A 619 -78.97 99.56 -94.43
N PHE A 620 -79.49 100.38 -93.46
CA PHE A 620 -80.59 100.11 -92.45
C PHE A 620 -80.32 99.31 -91.13
N CYS A 621 -81.16 99.18 -90.06
CA CYS A 621 -82.33 99.85 -89.34
C CYS A 621 -82.58 99.05 -87.99
N ARG A 622 -83.53 99.15 -87.01
CA ARG A 622 -84.71 99.94 -86.45
C ARG A 622 -84.92 99.41 -84.95
N VAL A 623 -85.65 99.90 -83.92
CA VAL A 623 -86.83 100.81 -83.64
C VAL A 623 -88.23 100.11 -83.71
N PRO A 624 -89.20 100.20 -82.73
CA PRO A 624 -89.24 100.58 -81.27
C PRO A 624 -90.26 99.75 -80.37
N THR A 625 -90.91 100.39 -79.35
CA THR A 625 -92.29 100.20 -78.75
C THR A 625 -92.67 99.32 -77.49
N TYR A 626 -93.13 100.02 -76.42
CA TYR A 626 -94.40 99.88 -75.60
C TYR A 626 -94.70 98.80 -74.50
N SER A 627 -94.82 99.30 -73.25
CA SER A 627 -95.98 99.25 -72.28
C SER A 627 -96.44 98.01 -71.45
N ALA A 628 -96.75 98.27 -70.15
CA ALA A 628 -98.03 97.98 -69.42
C ALA A 628 -98.07 97.06 -68.14
N PHE A 629 -98.57 97.65 -67.03
CA PHE A 629 -99.53 97.14 -66.00
C PHE A 629 -99.25 96.00 -64.96
N SER A 630 -99.43 96.37 -63.67
CA SER A 630 -100.16 95.65 -62.57
C SER A 630 -99.56 94.36 -61.93
N VAL A 631 -99.91 93.86 -60.71
CA VAL A 631 -100.60 94.36 -59.47
C VAL A 631 -100.27 93.39 -58.28
N ASN A 632 -100.58 93.78 -57.02
CA ASN A 632 -100.52 93.01 -55.74
C ASN A 632 -101.45 91.73 -55.70
N PRO A 633 -101.61 90.88 -54.64
CA PRO A 633 -101.28 91.06 -53.20
C PRO A 633 -100.82 89.80 -52.38
N CYS A 634 -101.01 89.85 -51.05
CA CYS A 634 -100.35 89.10 -49.96
C CYS A 634 -100.98 87.75 -49.49
N HIS A 635 -100.20 87.02 -48.65
CA HIS A 635 -100.56 86.20 -47.44
C HIS A 635 -100.70 84.65 -47.46
N SER A 636 -100.05 84.04 -46.44
CA SER A 636 -100.40 82.80 -45.68
C SER A 636 -100.11 81.38 -46.25
N GLY A 637 -100.00 80.38 -45.33
CA GLY A 637 -99.56 78.96 -45.54
C GLY A 637 -98.06 78.76 -45.21
N SER A 638 -97.53 77.76 -44.47
CA SER A 638 -97.82 76.31 -44.28
C SER A 638 -97.39 75.44 -45.51
N GLU A 639 -96.84 74.21 -45.42
CA GLU A 639 -96.66 73.24 -44.30
C GLU A 639 -95.72 72.04 -44.67
N TYR A 640 -95.27 71.24 -43.67
CA TYR A 640 -94.88 69.79 -43.74
C TYR A 640 -93.67 69.30 -44.62
N VAL A 641 -93.10 68.08 -44.51
CA VAL A 641 -93.35 66.82 -43.72
C VAL A 641 -92.00 66.10 -43.39
N VAL A 642 -91.68 65.66 -42.15
CA VAL A 642 -91.74 64.28 -41.52
C VAL A 642 -90.79 63.22 -42.19
N ILE A 643 -89.97 62.40 -41.49
CA ILE A 643 -90.31 61.13 -40.75
C ILE A 643 -89.35 60.79 -39.54
N TRP A 644 -89.96 60.65 -38.34
CA TRP A 644 -89.75 59.74 -37.15
C TRP A 644 -88.38 59.18 -36.68
N GLY A 645 -88.17 58.90 -35.37
CA GLY A 645 -89.04 59.16 -34.19
C GLY A 645 -88.71 58.37 -32.88
N SER A 646 -89.36 58.76 -31.76
CA SER A 646 -89.34 58.15 -30.39
C SER A 646 -88.01 58.24 -29.59
N SER A 647 -87.92 58.41 -28.25
CA SER A 647 -88.85 58.38 -27.07
C SER A 647 -88.09 58.91 -25.79
N ARG A 648 -88.59 59.19 -24.56
CA ARG A 648 -89.94 59.31 -23.90
C ARG A 648 -89.81 59.66 -22.38
N LYS A 649 -90.35 60.80 -21.90
CA LYS A 649 -90.74 61.17 -20.48
C LYS A 649 -89.61 61.37 -19.41
N GLU A 650 -89.70 62.06 -18.24
CA GLU A 650 -90.54 63.11 -17.52
C GLU A 650 -89.90 63.36 -16.10
N LYS A 651 -90.15 64.38 -15.23
CA LYS A 651 -90.71 65.77 -15.24
C LYS A 651 -90.45 66.48 -13.86
N GLU A 652 -90.20 67.81 -13.83
CA GLU A 652 -90.78 68.89 -12.93
C GLU A 652 -90.76 68.83 -11.36
N LEU A 653 -90.75 69.93 -10.57
CA LEU A 653 -90.42 71.39 -10.72
C LEU A 653 -90.23 72.08 -9.32
N ALA A 654 -89.93 73.39 -9.29
CA ALA A 654 -89.93 74.36 -8.17
C ALA A 654 -91.37 74.69 -7.65
N GLY A 655 -91.66 75.58 -6.67
CA GLY A 655 -90.90 76.52 -5.81
C GLY A 655 -91.58 77.93 -5.72
N TYR A 656 -90.94 78.89 -5.01
CA TYR A 656 -91.18 80.37 -4.98
C TYR A 656 -92.32 81.02 -4.13
N LEU A 657 -91.92 82.09 -3.40
CA LEU A 657 -92.53 83.41 -3.01
C LEU A 657 -94.06 83.58 -2.73
N GLY A 658 -94.55 84.60 -2.00
CA GLY A 658 -93.90 85.68 -1.22
C GLY A 658 -94.87 86.85 -0.86
N CYS A 659 -94.42 87.76 0.03
CA CYS A 659 -94.97 89.11 0.36
C CYS A 659 -96.34 89.32 1.07
N GLU A 660 -96.22 89.76 2.32
CA GLU A 660 -97.00 90.68 3.20
C GLU A 660 -98.45 91.20 2.95
N SER A 661 -99.15 91.29 4.10
CA SER A 661 -100.04 92.39 4.57
C SER A 661 -101.45 92.61 3.97
N GLU A 662 -102.47 92.28 4.78
CA GLU A 662 -103.28 93.37 5.40
C GLU A 662 -103.87 92.99 6.77
N ARG A 663 -104.17 94.00 7.62
CA ARG A 663 -104.71 93.83 8.98
C ARG A 663 -106.23 94.11 9.01
N LYS A 664 -107.08 93.16 9.47
CA LYS A 664 -108.39 93.44 10.16
C LYS A 664 -109.24 92.24 10.66
N LYS A 665 -108.66 91.11 11.11
CA LYS A 665 -109.45 90.01 11.74
C LYS A 665 -109.03 89.61 13.18
N VAL A 666 -108.30 90.46 13.88
CA VAL A 666 -107.86 90.22 15.29
C VAL A 666 -108.89 90.78 16.29
N LYS A 667 -110.01 90.08 16.53
CA LYS A 667 -110.84 90.35 17.74
C LYS A 667 -111.82 89.28 18.27
N LYS A 668 -111.84 88.04 17.77
CA LYS A 668 -112.69 86.95 18.33
C LYS A 668 -112.03 85.56 18.47
N LEU A 669 -110.70 85.46 18.34
CA LEU A 669 -109.94 84.21 18.48
C LEU A 669 -108.77 84.29 19.50
N VAL A 670 -108.72 85.33 20.31
CA VAL A 670 -107.63 85.58 21.29
C VAL A 670 -107.95 84.97 22.66
N GLU A 671 -109.22 84.84 23.02
CA GLU A 671 -109.65 84.53 24.40
C GLU A 671 -109.65 83.03 24.74
N LEU A 672 -109.44 82.14 23.75
CA LEU A 672 -109.29 80.69 23.96
C LEU A 672 -107.84 80.17 23.91
N LYS A 673 -106.84 81.02 23.61
CA LYS A 673 -105.45 80.59 23.37
C LYS A 673 -104.61 80.40 24.65
N ARG A 674 -104.72 81.35 25.58
CA ARG A 674 -103.92 81.40 26.83
C ARG A 674 -103.91 80.12 27.69
N PRO A 675 -105.03 79.40 27.94
CA PRO A 675 -105.03 78.25 28.86
C PRO A 675 -104.45 76.96 28.24
N VAL A 676 -104.10 76.97 26.95
CA VAL A 676 -103.37 75.88 26.28
C VAL A 676 -101.86 76.15 26.33
N GLU A 677 -101.45 77.38 26.03
CA GLU A 677 -100.04 77.83 26.04
C GLU A 677 -99.40 77.62 27.42
N LEU A 678 -100.07 78.05 28.50
CA LEU A 678 -99.56 77.93 29.87
C LEU A 678 -99.38 76.47 30.32
N ARG A 679 -100.13 75.53 29.72
CA ARG A 679 -100.01 74.09 30.00
C ARG A 679 -98.85 73.47 29.21
N LEU A 680 -98.61 73.95 27.99
CA LEU A 680 -97.48 73.54 27.15
C LEU A 680 -96.14 73.98 27.76
N ASP A 681 -96.07 75.20 28.30
CA ASP A 681 -94.87 75.73 28.98
C ASP A 681 -94.47 74.92 30.23
N GLN A 682 -95.44 74.36 30.97
CA GLN A 682 -95.15 73.50 32.11
C GLN A 682 -94.58 72.13 31.68
N GLU A 683 -95.13 71.53 30.64
CA GLU A 683 -94.62 70.25 30.11
C GLU A 683 -93.29 70.39 29.36
N MET A 684 -93.03 71.53 28.70
CA MET A 684 -91.71 71.84 28.14
C MET A 684 -90.64 71.95 29.24
N LYS A 685 -90.94 72.59 30.38
CA LYS A 685 -90.01 72.64 31.51
C LYS A 685 -89.70 71.26 32.09
N ARG A 686 -90.73 70.40 32.29
CA ARG A 686 -90.52 69.00 32.69
C ARG A 686 -89.66 68.22 31.69
N ASN A 687 -89.90 68.36 30.39
CA ASN A 687 -89.08 67.71 29.36
C ASN A 687 -87.63 68.19 29.40
N ILE A 688 -87.38 69.48 29.62
CA ILE A 688 -86.01 70.02 29.74
C ILE A 688 -85.30 69.49 31.00
N GLU A 689 -86.01 69.34 32.13
CA GLU A 689 -85.47 68.69 33.33
C GLU A 689 -85.11 67.22 33.04
N LEU A 690 -86.06 66.42 32.55
CA LEU A 690 -85.86 65.01 32.23
C LEU A 690 -84.77 64.80 31.17
N GLN A 691 -84.64 65.70 30.19
CA GLN A 691 -83.59 65.63 29.17
C GLN A 691 -82.19 65.96 29.74
N LYS A 692 -82.08 66.80 30.76
CA LYS A 692 -80.81 66.99 31.51
C LYS A 692 -80.46 65.74 32.29
N ASP A 693 -81.41 65.17 33.02
CA ASP A 693 -81.16 63.98 33.84
C ASP A 693 -80.84 62.75 32.99
N CYS A 694 -81.54 62.51 31.87
CA CYS A 694 -81.18 61.45 30.93
C CYS A 694 -79.74 61.60 30.39
N LYS A 695 -79.31 62.84 30.09
CA LYS A 695 -77.91 63.11 29.70
C LYS A 695 -76.93 62.89 30.85
N ARG A 696 -77.32 63.22 32.09
CA ARG A 696 -76.49 63.06 33.29
C ARG A 696 -76.29 61.59 33.67
N TYR A 697 -77.35 60.78 33.64
CA TYR A 697 -77.27 59.32 33.84
C TYR A 697 -76.53 58.64 32.69
N GLY A 698 -76.74 59.05 31.43
CA GLY A 698 -75.96 58.56 30.29
C GLY A 698 -74.46 58.83 30.42
N PHE A 699 -74.08 60.06 30.81
CA PHE A 699 -72.67 60.41 31.03
C PHE A 699 -72.07 59.66 32.23
N LEU A 700 -72.81 59.53 33.34
CA LEU A 700 -72.35 58.75 34.50
C LEU A 700 -72.16 57.26 34.18
N PHE A 701 -73.08 56.65 33.42
CA PHE A 701 -72.95 55.25 32.99
C PHE A 701 -71.75 55.04 32.07
N PHE A 702 -71.56 55.93 31.07
CA PHE A 702 -70.42 55.87 30.17
C PHE A 702 -69.09 56.08 30.91
N PHE A 703 -69.06 57.02 31.86
CA PHE A 703 -67.88 57.28 32.71
C PHE A 703 -67.56 56.09 33.61
N PHE A 704 -68.56 55.47 34.27
CA PHE A 704 -68.32 54.27 35.10
C PHE A 704 -67.83 53.08 34.28
N SER A 705 -68.43 52.85 33.09
CA SER A 705 -67.99 51.80 32.17
C SER A 705 -66.56 52.04 31.68
N PHE A 706 -66.20 53.29 31.36
CA PHE A 706 -64.85 53.66 30.94
C PHE A 706 -63.85 53.51 32.09
N CYS A 707 -64.18 53.94 33.31
CA CYS A 707 -63.30 53.78 34.48
C CYS A 707 -63.07 52.31 34.85
N LEU A 708 -64.07 51.44 34.72
CA LEU A 708 -63.91 49.99 34.89
C LEU A 708 -62.97 49.41 33.83
N GLN A 709 -63.19 49.73 32.56
CA GLN A 709 -62.38 49.23 31.45
C GLN A 709 -60.94 49.76 31.49
N VAL A 710 -60.72 51.01 31.90
CA VAL A 710 -59.39 51.59 32.13
C VAL A 710 -58.71 50.93 33.33
N GLY A 711 -59.43 50.62 34.41
CA GLY A 711 -58.89 49.87 35.55
C GLY A 711 -58.43 48.46 35.17
N GLU A 712 -59.25 47.73 34.41
CA GLU A 712 -58.95 46.38 33.92
C GLU A 712 -57.75 46.37 32.95
N LEU A 713 -57.70 47.31 32.00
CA LEU A 713 -56.56 47.48 31.10
C LEU A 713 -55.29 47.92 31.84
N SER A 714 -55.39 48.78 32.86
CA SER A 714 -54.25 49.18 33.70
C SER A 714 -53.72 47.99 34.50
N GLN A 715 -54.59 47.12 35.02
CA GLN A 715 -54.19 45.92 35.74
C GLN A 715 -53.53 44.88 34.80
N GLN A 716 -54.05 44.71 33.58
CA GLN A 716 -53.38 43.91 32.55
C GLN A 716 -51.99 44.48 32.21
N LEU A 717 -51.89 45.78 31.93
CA LEU A 717 -50.61 46.43 31.65
C LEU A 717 -49.59 46.28 32.78
N GLU A 718 -50.03 46.36 34.05
CA GLU A 718 -49.14 46.18 35.20
C GLU A 718 -48.70 44.71 35.38
N THR A 719 -49.55 43.74 35.04
CA THR A 719 -49.17 42.31 35.05
C THR A 719 -48.24 41.93 33.90
N GLU A 720 -48.44 42.45 32.69
CA GLU A 720 -47.50 42.27 31.58
C GLU A 720 -46.18 43.03 31.79
N SER A 721 -46.20 44.23 32.38
CA SER A 721 -45.00 44.97 32.78
C SER A 721 -44.14 44.17 33.78
N LYS A 722 -44.76 43.55 34.79
CA LYS A 722 -44.07 42.68 35.75
C LYS A 722 -43.48 41.42 35.11
N LYS A 723 -44.17 40.81 34.14
CA LYS A 723 -43.61 39.71 33.33
C LYS A 723 -42.43 40.18 32.47
N CYS A 724 -42.53 41.36 31.87
CA CYS A 724 -41.46 41.95 31.06
C CYS A 724 -40.19 42.14 31.90
N MET A 725 -40.29 42.82 33.05
CA MET A 725 -39.14 43.00 33.95
C MET A 725 -38.56 41.68 34.46
N GLN A 726 -39.40 40.66 34.73
CA GLN A 726 -38.92 39.33 35.14
C GLN A 726 -38.17 38.61 34.01
N LEU A 727 -38.65 38.72 32.77
CA LEU A 727 -37.97 38.17 31.59
C LEU A 727 -36.71 38.95 31.23
N GLU A 728 -36.68 40.27 31.44
CA GLU A 728 -35.50 41.11 31.26
C GLU A 728 -34.40 40.73 32.26
N ALA A 729 -34.74 40.55 33.53
CA ALA A 729 -33.81 40.06 34.56
C ALA A 729 -33.22 38.68 34.17
N GLN A 730 -34.08 37.71 33.82
CA GLN A 730 -33.63 36.38 33.36
C GLN A 730 -32.76 36.44 32.09
N ASN A 731 -33.05 37.36 31.16
CA ASN A 731 -32.21 37.58 29.98
C ASN A 731 -30.87 38.26 30.33
N GLN A 732 -30.79 39.01 31.42
CA GLN A 732 -29.55 39.59 31.89
C GLN A 732 -28.69 38.55 32.63
N ASP A 733 -29.28 37.76 33.54
CA ASP A 733 -28.62 36.62 34.19
C ASP A 733 -27.98 35.68 33.15
N LEU A 734 -28.74 35.30 32.11
CA LEU A 734 -28.26 34.45 31.02
C LEU A 734 -27.15 35.10 30.17
N ARG A 735 -27.08 36.44 30.08
CA ARG A 735 -25.97 37.15 29.42
C ARG A 735 -24.70 37.16 30.28
N GLU A 736 -24.86 37.20 31.59
CA GLU A 736 -23.73 37.11 32.54
C GLU A 736 -23.19 35.67 32.61
N GLU A 737 -24.05 34.64 32.55
CA GLU A 737 -23.61 33.25 32.33
C GLU A 737 -22.90 33.05 30.98
N LEU A 738 -23.45 33.59 29.88
CA LEU A 738 -22.83 33.47 28.55
C LEU A 738 -21.49 34.21 28.43
N THR A 739 -21.29 35.32 29.15
CA THR A 739 -20.01 36.06 29.16
C THR A 739 -18.97 35.40 30.06
N THR A 740 -19.36 34.86 31.22
CA THR A 740 -18.45 34.06 32.06
C THR A 740 -18.04 32.75 31.39
N MET A 741 -18.97 32.06 30.72
CA MET A 741 -18.66 30.87 29.92
C MET A 741 -17.75 31.19 28.72
N ARG A 742 -17.93 32.33 28.04
CA ARG A 742 -17.00 32.82 27.02
C ARG A 742 -15.60 33.03 27.57
N GLY A 743 -15.48 33.75 28.69
CA GLY A 743 -14.19 34.00 29.35
C GLY A 743 -13.48 32.71 29.83
N ASN A 744 -14.24 31.68 30.19
CA ASN A 744 -13.68 30.37 30.52
C ASN A 744 -13.28 29.55 29.27
N HIS A 745 -14.04 29.64 28.18
CA HIS A 745 -13.67 29.05 26.90
C HIS A 745 -12.38 29.66 26.33
N GLU A 746 -12.23 30.98 26.39
CA GLU A 746 -11.00 31.69 25.98
C GLU A 746 -9.77 31.30 26.81
N LYS A 747 -9.94 31.03 28.11
CA LYS A 747 -8.86 30.47 28.96
C LYS A 747 -8.49 29.04 28.54
N LEU A 748 -9.49 28.18 28.33
CA LEU A 748 -9.26 26.80 27.87
C LEU A 748 -8.54 26.76 26.51
N GLU A 749 -8.94 27.60 25.55
CA GLU A 749 -8.31 27.63 24.23
C GLU A 749 -6.87 28.16 24.31
N LYS A 750 -6.56 29.12 25.20
CA LYS A 750 -5.18 29.56 25.48
C LYS A 750 -4.32 28.42 26.03
N SER A 751 -4.77 27.71 27.08
CA SER A 751 -4.03 26.57 27.64
C SER A 751 -3.90 25.41 26.65
N LYS A 752 -4.89 25.20 25.77
CA LYS A 752 -4.85 24.22 24.68
C LYS A 752 -3.87 24.61 23.57
N CYS A 753 -3.64 25.89 23.31
CA CYS A 753 -2.57 26.35 22.43
C CYS A 753 -1.20 26.14 23.07
N GLN A 754 -1.02 26.52 24.34
CA GLN A 754 0.22 26.30 25.10
C GLN A 754 0.61 24.81 25.13
N LEU A 755 -0.32 23.91 25.46
CA LEU A 755 -0.07 22.47 25.45
C LEU A 755 0.25 21.91 24.05
N LYS A 756 -0.29 22.48 22.97
CA LYS A 756 0.10 22.09 21.59
C LYS A 756 1.52 22.52 21.26
N GLU A 757 1.92 23.70 21.72
CA GLU A 757 3.25 24.28 21.52
C GLU A 757 4.30 23.51 22.33
N GLU A 758 4.01 23.18 23.59
CA GLU A 758 4.81 22.25 24.40
C GLU A 758 4.98 20.88 23.73
N VAL A 759 3.88 20.28 23.22
CA VAL A 759 3.95 19.00 22.50
C VAL A 759 4.75 19.10 21.20
N ALA A 760 4.65 20.21 20.46
CA ALA A 760 5.46 20.46 19.26
C ALA A 760 6.95 20.61 19.62
N ASN A 761 7.27 21.35 20.68
CA ASN A 761 8.63 21.56 21.16
C ASN A 761 9.25 20.28 21.72
N LEU A 762 8.49 19.46 22.46
CA LEU A 762 8.92 18.14 22.92
C LEU A 762 9.14 17.17 21.75
N LYS A 763 8.26 17.17 20.74
CA LYS A 763 8.44 16.40 19.52
C LYS A 763 9.69 16.83 18.75
N HIS A 764 9.93 18.13 18.62
CA HIS A 764 11.11 18.66 17.94
C HIS A 764 12.41 18.38 18.71
N ARG A 765 12.40 18.47 20.06
CA ARG A 765 13.51 18.01 20.92
C ARG A 765 13.78 16.51 20.72
N LEU A 766 12.75 15.68 20.64
CA LEU A 766 12.89 14.25 20.37
C LEU A 766 13.47 13.96 18.98
N GLU A 767 12.95 14.60 17.93
CA GLU A 767 13.45 14.45 16.55
C GLU A 767 14.88 14.96 16.39
N THR A 768 15.26 16.02 17.11
CA THR A 768 16.64 16.57 17.11
C THR A 768 17.60 15.75 17.98
N ASN A 769 17.11 15.13 19.06
CA ASN A 769 17.89 14.22 19.92
C ASN A 769 17.94 12.77 19.39
N MET A 770 17.33 12.46 18.24
CA MET A 770 17.54 11.18 17.58
C MET A 770 18.99 11.11 17.07
N VAL A 771 19.85 10.43 17.84
CA VAL A 771 21.21 10.10 17.43
C VAL A 771 21.15 9.47 16.04
N ASP A 772 21.88 10.08 15.11
CA ASP A 772 21.87 9.83 13.69
C ASP A 772 21.87 8.31 13.38
N HIS A 773 20.70 7.81 12.98
CA HIS A 773 20.41 6.37 12.91
C HIS A 773 21.42 5.65 11.99
N SER A 774 21.93 6.37 10.98
CA SER A 774 22.98 5.94 10.06
C SER A 774 24.28 5.51 10.77
N GLN A 775 24.68 6.24 11.83
CA GLN A 775 25.90 6.01 12.59
C GLN A 775 25.76 4.80 13.51
N ILE A 776 24.60 4.62 14.15
CA ILE A 776 24.28 3.43 14.95
C ILE A 776 24.24 2.19 14.05
N GLU A 777 23.58 2.28 12.89
CA GLU A 777 23.55 1.19 11.91
C GLU A 777 24.92 0.90 11.30
N GLN A 778 25.83 1.88 11.23
CA GLN A 778 27.23 1.69 10.85
C GLN A 778 28.02 0.94 11.94
N TYR A 779 28.04 1.43 13.19
CA TYR A 779 28.74 0.74 14.28
C TYR A 779 28.25 -0.70 14.49
N LYS A 780 26.94 -0.92 14.34
CA LYS A 780 26.34 -2.25 14.35
C LYS A 780 26.91 -3.14 13.23
N ARG A 781 26.90 -2.68 11.97
CA ARG A 781 27.50 -3.41 10.84
C ARG A 781 29.01 -3.67 11.03
N GLU A 782 29.76 -2.71 11.55
CA GLU A 782 31.19 -2.86 11.83
C GLU A 782 31.48 -3.87 12.95
N MET A 783 30.58 -4.03 13.92
CA MET A 783 30.66 -5.05 14.97
C MET A 783 30.23 -6.43 14.45
N GLU A 784 29.13 -6.50 13.70
CA GLU A 784 28.64 -7.72 13.05
C GLU A 784 29.66 -8.27 12.05
N GLU A 785 30.31 -7.40 11.26
CA GLU A 785 31.36 -7.83 10.33
C GLU A 785 32.60 -8.32 11.07
N ARG A 786 33.07 -7.62 12.12
CA ARG A 786 34.21 -8.09 12.94
C ARG A 786 33.94 -9.45 13.57
N ALA A 787 32.77 -9.65 14.17
CA ALA A 787 32.35 -10.95 14.69
C ALA A 787 32.31 -12.01 13.57
N GLY A 788 31.80 -11.66 12.39
CA GLY A 788 31.82 -12.53 11.21
C GLY A 788 33.23 -12.88 10.71
N GLN A 789 34.18 -11.94 10.77
CA GLN A 789 35.58 -12.17 10.42
C GLN A 789 36.27 -13.08 11.44
N GLU A 790 36.06 -12.86 12.74
CA GLU A 790 36.60 -13.70 13.82
C GLU A 790 36.03 -15.13 13.77
N ILE A 791 34.72 -15.29 13.55
CA ILE A 791 34.10 -16.61 13.33
C ILE A 791 34.70 -17.30 12.11
N ARG A 792 34.95 -16.59 10.99
CA ARG A 792 35.61 -17.16 9.81
C ARG A 792 37.05 -17.61 10.11
N GLN A 793 37.82 -16.83 10.85
CA GLN A 793 39.18 -17.21 11.29
C GLN A 793 39.15 -18.44 12.20
N LYS A 794 38.27 -18.48 13.21
CA LYS A 794 38.13 -19.63 14.12
C LYS A 794 37.65 -20.88 13.40
N LEU A 795 36.75 -20.76 12.41
CA LEU A 795 36.35 -21.88 11.56
C LEU A 795 37.51 -22.38 10.69
N GLN A 796 38.38 -21.48 10.22
CA GLN A 796 39.57 -21.83 9.44
C GLN A 796 40.66 -22.49 10.30
N GLU A 797 40.87 -22.02 11.54
CA GLU A 797 41.72 -22.69 12.54
C GLU A 797 41.21 -24.11 12.85
N VAL A 798 39.91 -24.26 13.12
CA VAL A 798 39.29 -25.57 13.40
C VAL A 798 39.39 -26.50 12.18
N ASN A 799 39.14 -26.02 10.96
CA ASN A 799 39.31 -26.81 9.74
C ASN A 799 40.77 -27.23 9.52
N LEU A 800 41.75 -26.35 9.78
CA LEU A 800 43.17 -26.69 9.69
C LEU A 800 43.57 -27.71 10.77
N PHE A 801 43.04 -27.59 11.99
CA PHE A 801 43.23 -28.57 13.05
C PHE A 801 42.65 -29.94 12.68
N LEU A 802 41.40 -29.99 12.17
CA LEU A 802 40.75 -31.22 11.73
C LEU A 802 41.48 -31.88 10.54
N GLN A 803 41.98 -31.10 9.57
CA GLN A 803 42.82 -31.61 8.48
C GLN A 803 44.15 -32.16 9.00
N THR A 804 44.78 -31.47 9.97
CA THR A 804 46.02 -31.94 10.61
C THR A 804 45.78 -33.22 11.43
N GLN A 805 44.64 -33.30 12.13
CA GLN A 805 44.23 -34.46 12.90
C GLN A 805 43.97 -35.67 11.98
N ALA A 806 43.20 -35.49 10.89
CA ALA A 806 42.98 -36.52 9.87
C ALA A 806 44.30 -37.01 9.27
N ALA A 807 45.17 -36.11 8.79
CA ALA A 807 46.48 -36.48 8.25
C ALA A 807 47.41 -37.14 9.28
N SER A 808 47.22 -36.89 10.58
CA SER A 808 47.93 -37.60 11.65
C SER A 808 47.36 -39.00 11.90
N GLN A 809 46.04 -39.17 11.80
CA GLN A 809 45.36 -40.46 11.91
C GLN A 809 45.68 -41.36 10.71
N ASP A 810 45.68 -40.84 9.49
CA ASP A 810 46.06 -41.57 8.27
C ASP A 810 47.48 -42.15 8.40
N ARG A 811 48.43 -41.35 8.92
CA ARG A 811 49.80 -41.80 9.21
C ARG A 811 49.83 -42.90 10.28
N LEU A 812 49.07 -42.75 11.36
CA LEU A 812 48.96 -43.76 12.41
C LEU A 812 48.31 -45.07 11.90
N GLU A 813 47.35 -44.98 10.98
CA GLU A 813 46.73 -46.12 10.32
C GLU A 813 47.66 -46.78 9.32
N GLN A 814 48.47 -46.01 8.57
CA GLN A 814 49.54 -46.54 7.72
C GLN A 814 50.60 -47.28 8.54
N ILE A 815 50.98 -46.78 9.71
CA ILE A 815 51.91 -47.45 10.65
C ILE A 815 51.28 -48.72 11.23
N ARG A 816 50.01 -48.69 11.65
CA ARG A 816 49.29 -49.90 12.10
C ARG A 816 49.20 -50.94 10.99
N ALA A 817 48.88 -50.53 9.76
CA ALA A 817 48.76 -51.41 8.60
C ALA A 817 50.11 -52.04 8.21
N SER A 818 51.20 -51.27 8.22
CA SER A 818 52.55 -51.78 7.89
C SER A 818 53.08 -52.71 8.99
N HIS A 819 52.86 -52.40 10.26
CA HIS A 819 53.17 -53.29 11.39
C HIS A 819 52.41 -54.61 11.29
N HIS A 820 51.09 -54.58 11.05
CA HIS A 820 50.30 -55.80 10.85
C HIS A 820 50.70 -56.56 9.57
N ALA A 821 51.15 -55.90 8.50
CA ALA A 821 51.68 -56.56 7.32
C ALA A 821 53.02 -57.26 7.60
N SER A 822 53.92 -56.60 8.31
CA SER A 822 55.20 -57.16 8.75
C SER A 822 55.00 -58.38 9.65
N LEU A 823 54.16 -58.26 10.69
CA LEU A 823 53.84 -59.37 11.60
C LEU A 823 53.17 -60.55 10.87
N ARG A 824 52.24 -60.31 9.93
CA ARG A 824 51.66 -61.37 9.10
C ARG A 824 52.71 -62.07 8.23
N ASN A 825 53.69 -61.34 7.70
CA ASN A 825 54.78 -61.94 6.94
C ASN A 825 55.73 -62.74 7.84
N GLN A 826 56.13 -62.21 8.99
CA GLN A 826 56.94 -62.92 9.98
C GLN A 826 56.28 -64.23 10.45
N LEU A 827 54.97 -64.20 10.73
CA LEU A 827 54.21 -65.40 11.09
C LEU A 827 54.11 -66.39 9.92
N LYS A 828 53.90 -65.93 8.68
CA LYS A 828 53.94 -66.80 7.48
C LYS A 828 55.31 -67.46 7.27
N HIS A 829 56.40 -66.74 7.51
CA HIS A 829 57.75 -67.31 7.48
C HIS A 829 57.91 -68.36 8.57
N ARG A 830 57.59 -68.05 9.84
CA ARG A 830 57.76 -69.03 10.92
C ARG A 830 56.85 -70.25 10.79
N ILE A 831 55.64 -70.10 10.24
CA ILE A 831 54.77 -71.23 9.87
C ILE A 831 55.47 -72.11 8.82
N ARG A 832 55.99 -71.52 7.74
CA ARG A 832 56.73 -72.26 6.70
C ARG A 832 57.97 -72.96 7.23
N ASP A 833 58.72 -72.33 8.13
CA ASP A 833 59.89 -72.93 8.76
C ASP A 833 59.48 -74.15 9.61
N LEU A 834 58.39 -74.04 10.38
CA LEU A 834 57.82 -75.13 11.17
C LEU A 834 57.23 -76.25 10.30
N GLU A 835 56.58 -75.93 9.18
CA GLU A 835 56.12 -76.90 8.17
C GLU A 835 57.33 -77.68 7.60
N CYS A 836 58.42 -77.00 7.24
CA CYS A 836 59.66 -77.63 6.79
C CYS A 836 60.37 -78.43 7.90
N GLU A 837 60.31 -78.01 9.17
CA GLU A 837 60.81 -78.80 10.31
C GLU A 837 59.97 -80.07 10.52
N LEU A 838 58.64 -79.98 10.42
CA LEU A 838 57.72 -81.12 10.54
C LEU A 838 57.89 -82.13 9.39
N ASP A 839 57.99 -81.68 8.14
CA ASP A 839 58.23 -82.58 7.00
C ASP A 839 59.58 -83.29 7.10
N ARG A 840 60.63 -82.61 7.61
CA ARG A 840 61.93 -83.26 7.90
C ARG A 840 61.80 -84.35 8.96
N ILE A 841 61.11 -84.06 10.08
CA ILE A 841 60.90 -85.03 11.17
C ILE A 841 60.05 -86.21 10.68
N LYS A 842 59.02 -85.95 9.88
CA LYS A 842 58.15 -86.98 9.29
C LYS A 842 58.94 -87.90 8.36
N ASN A 843 59.81 -87.35 7.51
CA ASN A 843 60.65 -88.13 6.61
C ASN A 843 61.68 -88.98 7.39
N THR A 844 62.40 -88.41 8.38
CA THR A 844 63.36 -89.19 9.17
C THR A 844 62.68 -90.24 10.07
N GLN A 845 61.45 -89.99 10.53
CA GLN A 845 60.63 -90.99 11.21
C GLN A 845 60.23 -92.12 10.25
N GLN A 846 59.83 -91.79 9.02
CA GLN A 846 59.48 -92.78 7.98
C GLN A 846 60.69 -93.63 7.58
N ASP A 847 61.87 -93.03 7.42
CA ASP A 847 63.14 -93.73 7.18
C ASP A 847 63.50 -94.66 8.36
N SER A 848 63.29 -94.20 9.60
CA SER A 848 63.49 -95.03 10.80
C SER A 848 62.50 -96.20 10.87
N ILE A 849 61.26 -96.01 10.41
CA ILE A 849 60.26 -97.10 10.30
C ILE A 849 60.72 -98.11 9.25
N PHE A 850 61.11 -97.69 8.04
CA PHE A 850 61.62 -98.60 7.02
C PHE A 850 62.86 -99.38 7.47
N GLN A 851 63.78 -98.75 8.23
CA GLN A 851 64.94 -99.45 8.81
C GLN A 851 64.52 -100.48 9.87
N LYS A 852 63.53 -100.18 10.72
CA LYS A 852 62.97 -101.12 11.70
C LYS A 852 62.25 -102.28 11.04
N GLU A 853 61.45 -102.03 10.00
CA GLU A 853 60.76 -103.06 9.22
C GLU A 853 61.76 -103.98 8.50
N SER A 854 62.81 -103.42 7.89
CA SER A 854 63.86 -104.21 7.22
C SER A 854 64.63 -105.09 8.21
N THR A 855 65.04 -104.55 9.36
CA THR A 855 65.77 -105.31 10.39
C THR A 855 64.86 -106.35 11.07
N GLN A 856 63.58 -106.05 11.28
CA GLN A 856 62.61 -107.04 11.77
C GLN A 856 62.40 -108.18 10.74
N ALA A 857 62.32 -107.87 9.45
CA ALA A 857 62.20 -108.88 8.38
C ALA A 857 63.47 -109.75 8.25
N GLU A 858 64.66 -109.23 8.59
CA GLU A 858 65.86 -110.06 8.75
C GLU A 858 65.79 -110.95 9.98
N VAL A 859 65.34 -110.43 11.13
CA VAL A 859 65.17 -111.22 12.37
C VAL A 859 64.17 -112.37 12.20
N GLU A 860 63.04 -112.16 11.51
CA GLU A 860 62.11 -113.27 11.22
C GLU A 860 62.74 -114.32 10.28
N ARG A 861 63.48 -113.91 9.24
CA ARG A 861 64.23 -114.86 8.38
C ARG A 861 65.28 -115.66 9.16
N TYR A 862 65.98 -115.05 10.12
CA TYR A 862 66.89 -115.78 11.00
C TYR A 862 66.16 -116.76 11.94
N LYS A 863 64.98 -116.41 12.47
CA LYS A 863 64.14 -117.33 13.25
C LYS A 863 63.66 -118.51 12.42
N GLU A 864 63.21 -118.29 11.19
CA GLU A 864 62.79 -119.36 10.27
C GLU A 864 63.94 -120.33 9.97
N LEU A 865 65.12 -119.80 9.63
CA LEU A 865 66.32 -120.61 9.40
C LEU A 865 66.74 -121.42 10.64
N TYR A 866 66.68 -120.82 11.83
CA TYR A 866 66.98 -121.50 13.09
C TYR A 866 65.97 -122.60 13.42
N LEU A 867 64.67 -122.36 13.19
CA LEU A 867 63.63 -123.36 13.36
C LEU A 867 63.80 -124.53 12.39
N GLU A 868 64.21 -124.28 11.15
CA GLU A 868 64.52 -125.34 10.18
C GLU A 868 65.80 -126.11 10.56
N GLU A 869 66.83 -125.42 11.07
CA GLU A 869 68.02 -126.08 11.61
C GLU A 869 67.66 -127.01 12.78
N VAL A 870 66.78 -126.59 13.69
CA VAL A 870 66.28 -127.43 14.79
C VAL A 870 65.48 -128.63 14.29
N LYS A 871 64.66 -128.49 13.24
CA LYS A 871 63.98 -129.63 12.58
C LYS A 871 64.99 -130.61 11.96
N ILE A 872 66.03 -130.10 11.30
CA ILE A 872 67.09 -130.91 10.68
C ILE A 872 67.89 -131.65 11.76
N ARG A 873 68.34 -130.96 12.82
CA ARG A 873 69.01 -131.57 13.98
C ARG A 873 68.17 -132.68 14.60
N ARG A 874 66.85 -132.47 14.78
CA ARG A 874 65.92 -133.50 15.27
C ARG A 874 65.80 -134.68 14.30
N CYS A 875 65.66 -134.43 12.99
CA CYS A 875 65.64 -135.51 11.99
C CYS A 875 66.96 -136.30 11.93
N LEU A 876 68.11 -135.67 12.22
CA LEU A 876 69.40 -136.35 12.33
C LEU A 876 69.50 -137.18 13.62
N ALA A 877 69.05 -136.66 14.75
CA ALA A 877 68.97 -137.41 16.01
C ALA A 877 68.09 -138.66 15.86
N ASN A 878 66.88 -138.54 15.30
CA ASN A 878 65.98 -139.68 15.06
C ASN A 878 66.54 -140.67 14.01
N LYS A 879 67.47 -140.26 13.14
CA LYS A 879 68.21 -141.18 12.24
C LYS A 879 69.34 -141.91 12.97
N LEU A 880 70.05 -141.22 13.87
CA LEU A 880 71.11 -141.78 14.70
C LEU A 880 70.54 -142.82 15.68
N GLU A 881 69.42 -142.49 16.33
CA GLU A 881 68.65 -143.36 17.23
C GLU A 881 68.27 -144.67 16.52
N ARG A 882 67.63 -144.60 15.35
CA ARG A 882 67.30 -145.78 14.51
C ARG A 882 68.51 -146.55 13.99
N ALA A 883 69.67 -145.91 13.88
CA ALA A 883 70.92 -146.60 13.55
C ALA A 883 71.47 -147.35 14.77
N ASN A 884 71.38 -146.75 15.96
CA ASN A 884 71.77 -147.36 17.23
C ASN A 884 70.83 -148.51 17.63
N GLU A 885 69.51 -148.39 17.39
CA GLU A 885 68.54 -149.49 17.54
C GLU A 885 68.93 -150.69 16.66
N LYS A 886 69.24 -150.45 15.37
CA LYS A 886 69.69 -151.49 14.44
C LYS A 886 71.04 -152.08 14.81
N LEU A 887 71.95 -151.28 15.36
CA LEU A 887 73.23 -151.73 15.89
C LEU A 887 73.02 -152.62 17.13
N ALA A 888 72.10 -152.24 18.03
CA ALA A 888 71.74 -153.02 19.20
C ALA A 888 71.05 -154.34 18.82
N GLU A 889 70.13 -154.33 17.85
CA GLU A 889 69.57 -155.55 17.25
C GLU A 889 70.64 -156.45 16.64
N ALA A 890 71.59 -155.89 15.88
CA ALA A 890 72.67 -156.65 15.25
C ALA A 890 73.60 -157.25 16.31
N ASN A 891 73.95 -156.49 17.35
CA ASN A 891 74.72 -156.97 18.49
C ASN A 891 73.97 -158.06 19.28
N ALA A 892 72.66 -157.92 19.49
CA ALA A 892 71.83 -158.94 20.13
C ALA A 892 71.73 -160.23 19.30
N LYS A 893 71.56 -160.12 17.97
CA LYS A 893 71.59 -161.26 17.03
C LYS A 893 72.97 -161.94 17.02
N LEU A 894 74.06 -161.17 17.07
CA LEU A 894 75.43 -161.71 17.18
C LEU A 894 75.67 -162.39 18.54
N LEU A 895 75.09 -161.87 19.62
CA LEU A 895 75.06 -162.54 20.92
C LEU A 895 74.26 -163.85 20.88
N GLN A 896 73.08 -163.85 20.23
CA GLN A 896 72.27 -165.05 20.05
C GLN A 896 73.02 -166.12 19.23
N GLU A 897 73.72 -165.73 18.16
CA GLU A 897 74.56 -166.66 17.38
C GLU A 897 75.82 -167.10 18.14
N ARG A 898 76.41 -166.27 19.03
CA ARG A 898 77.41 -166.74 20.00
C ARG A 898 76.84 -167.77 20.97
N HIS A 899 75.57 -167.67 21.38
CA HIS A 899 74.93 -168.69 22.21
C HIS A 899 74.56 -169.97 21.42
N ARG A 900 74.10 -169.87 20.16
CA ARG A 900 73.95 -171.04 19.27
C ARG A 900 75.27 -171.75 18.98
N SER A 901 76.34 -170.99 18.71
CA SER A 901 77.68 -171.53 18.50
C SER A 901 78.17 -172.30 19.74
N LYS A 902 77.92 -171.77 20.95
CA LYS A 902 78.20 -172.47 22.22
C LYS A 902 77.32 -173.71 22.42
N SER A 903 76.09 -173.73 21.89
CA SER A 903 75.14 -174.85 22.02
C SER A 903 75.45 -176.05 21.11
N LEU A 904 76.35 -175.91 20.13
CA LEU A 904 76.73 -177.00 19.21
C LEU A 904 78.18 -177.49 19.39
N ILE A 905 78.94 -176.89 20.32
CA ILE A 905 80.33 -177.27 20.62
C ILE A 905 80.44 -177.67 22.10
N ALA A 906 79.59 -178.63 22.50
CA ALA A 906 79.42 -179.08 23.89
C ALA A 906 79.44 -180.61 24.03
N SER A 907 80.35 -181.29 23.33
CA SER A 907 80.62 -182.74 23.50
C SER A 907 82.01 -183.16 22.97
N SER A 908 83.08 -182.76 23.66
CA SER A 908 84.39 -183.47 23.68
C SER A 908 85.43 -182.75 24.56
N ILE A 909 85.73 -183.32 25.73
CA ILE A 909 87.08 -183.65 26.27
C ILE A 909 88.23 -182.61 26.15
N VAL A 910 89.08 -182.33 27.16
CA VAL A 910 89.06 -182.48 28.65
C VAL A 910 90.31 -181.78 29.25
N THR A 911 90.38 -181.60 30.58
CA THR A 911 91.57 -181.19 31.41
C THR A 911 92.21 -179.81 31.21
N GLY A 912 92.81 -179.29 32.30
CA GLY A 912 93.87 -178.29 32.24
C GLY A 912 93.67 -177.07 33.15
N GLY A 913 94.12 -177.14 34.41
CA GLY A 913 94.23 -175.98 35.29
C GLY A 913 95.55 -176.00 36.05
N LEU A 914 96.08 -174.82 36.37
CA LEU A 914 97.03 -174.56 37.47
C LEU A 914 97.18 -173.03 37.65
N ALA A 915 97.62 -172.60 38.83
CA ALA A 915 97.73 -171.19 39.19
C ALA A 915 99.18 -170.69 39.14
N ALA A 916 99.37 -169.43 38.70
CA ALA A 916 100.57 -168.64 38.96
C ALA A 916 100.23 -167.14 38.93
N SER A 917 100.48 -166.43 40.02
CA SER A 917 100.66 -164.97 40.03
C SER A 917 102.16 -164.69 39.85
N PRO A 918 102.58 -163.56 39.26
CA PRO A 918 102.87 -162.41 40.14
C PRO A 918 102.69 -160.99 39.55
N VAL A 919 102.06 -160.11 40.36
CA VAL A 919 102.63 -158.83 40.87
C VAL A 919 102.82 -157.60 39.92
N LEU A 920 101.92 -156.61 40.09
CA LEU A 920 102.12 -155.12 40.14
C LEU A 920 102.60 -154.35 38.86
N TYR A 921 102.38 -153.02 38.68
CA TYR A 921 101.76 -151.96 39.50
C TYR A 921 101.21 -150.79 38.63
N SER A 922 99.98 -150.28 38.90
CA SER A 922 99.40 -148.94 38.57
C SER A 922 99.43 -148.40 37.11
N THR A 923 98.71 -147.35 36.70
CA THR A 923 97.99 -146.25 37.41
C THR A 923 96.60 -145.96 36.78
N GLU A 924 95.77 -145.16 37.47
CA GLU A 924 94.31 -145.01 37.31
C GLU A 924 93.83 -144.09 36.17
N LEU A 925 92.50 -144.05 35.93
CA LEU A 925 91.83 -143.32 34.86
C LEU A 925 90.50 -142.68 35.34
N GLY A 926 90.35 -141.36 35.17
CA GLY A 926 89.14 -140.59 35.51
C GLY A 926 89.11 -140.06 36.96
N HIS A 927 88.37 -138.99 37.30
CA HIS A 927 87.32 -138.27 36.55
C HIS A 927 87.38 -136.73 36.79
N LEU A 928 86.50 -135.96 36.13
CA LEU A 928 86.46 -134.48 36.17
C LEU A 928 86.15 -133.89 37.57
N GLY A 929 86.72 -132.71 37.87
CA GLY A 929 86.36 -131.87 39.02
C GLY A 929 86.73 -130.39 38.81
N ASN A 930 85.72 -129.51 38.88
CA ASN A 930 85.71 -128.07 38.58
C ASN A 930 86.85 -127.20 39.17
N ASN A 931 87.08 -126.03 38.55
CA ASN A 931 87.29 -124.78 39.29
C ASN A 931 86.82 -123.54 38.50
N LEU A 932 86.31 -122.52 39.20
CA LEU A 932 85.82 -121.27 38.61
C LEU A 932 86.86 -120.16 38.67
N ALA A 933 86.86 -119.27 37.67
CA ALA A 933 87.39 -117.91 37.81
C ALA A 933 86.61 -116.94 36.90
N LEU A 934 85.87 -116.01 37.51
CA LEU A 934 85.19 -114.91 36.82
C LEU A 934 86.17 -113.78 36.53
N ASN A 935 86.04 -113.10 35.37
CA ASN A 935 85.95 -111.63 35.20
C ASN A 935 86.35 -111.12 33.80
N ARG A 936 85.37 -110.74 32.96
CA ARG A 936 85.02 -109.31 32.72
C ARG A 936 83.93 -109.10 31.66
N SER A 937 82.84 -108.47 32.10
CA SER A 937 82.03 -107.45 31.39
C SER A 937 82.03 -107.43 29.84
N LEU A 938 80.97 -107.98 29.24
CA LEU A 938 80.46 -107.48 27.95
C LEU A 938 79.57 -106.25 28.22
N SER A 939 80.13 -105.05 28.11
CA SER A 939 79.36 -103.80 28.21
C SER A 939 78.95 -103.33 26.82
N LEU A 940 77.64 -103.26 26.58
CA LEU A 940 77.03 -102.73 25.36
C LEU A 940 76.99 -101.19 25.45
N GLY A 941 77.54 -100.44 24.48
CA GLY A 941 77.31 -98.99 24.40
C GLY A 941 78.35 -98.12 23.67
N GLY A 942 78.10 -97.83 22.38
CA GLY A 942 78.69 -96.69 21.62
C GLY A 942 80.17 -96.82 21.21
N SER A 943 80.68 -96.02 20.25
CA SER A 943 80.02 -95.12 19.29
C SER A 943 80.97 -94.74 18.12
N PHE A 944 80.45 -94.23 17.00
CA PHE A 944 81.15 -93.78 15.76
C PHE A 944 81.88 -94.90 14.96
N LEU A 945 82.06 -94.87 13.63
CA LEU A 945 82.14 -93.77 12.64
C LEU A 945 81.51 -94.10 11.25
N SER A 946 80.81 -93.12 10.67
CA SER A 946 80.68 -92.83 9.22
C SER A 946 80.11 -91.40 9.11
N SER A 947 80.79 -90.39 8.55
CA SER A 947 81.11 -90.14 7.12
C SER A 947 79.84 -90.07 6.24
N THR A 948 79.54 -88.98 5.49
CA THR A 948 80.39 -87.86 5.01
C THR A 948 79.62 -86.56 4.76
N GLY A 949 80.14 -85.41 5.22
CA GLY A 949 79.79 -84.04 4.77
C GLY A 949 78.44 -83.47 5.27
N ASN A 950 78.18 -82.16 5.31
CA ASN A 950 78.97 -80.93 5.04
C ASN A 950 78.18 -79.72 5.60
N ALA A 951 78.72 -78.53 5.91
CA ALA A 951 80.08 -78.05 6.22
C ALA A 951 79.99 -76.59 6.77
N LEU A 952 81.10 -76.05 7.33
CA LEU A 952 81.29 -74.66 7.84
C LEU A 952 80.43 -74.28 9.07
N SER A 953 80.98 -74.06 10.29
CA SER A 953 82.00 -73.09 10.74
C SER A 953 81.50 -71.64 10.85
N SER A 954 81.27 -71.20 12.09
CA SER A 954 81.07 -69.78 12.46
C SER A 954 81.93 -69.41 13.67
N ARG A 955 82.63 -68.27 13.58
CA ARG A 955 83.72 -67.84 14.47
C ARG A 955 83.25 -66.86 15.55
N ASN A 956 83.84 -66.93 16.74
CA ASN A 956 83.49 -66.08 17.89
C ASN A 956 84.16 -64.69 17.88
N ARG A 957 83.45 -63.70 18.50
CA ARG A 957 83.86 -62.35 18.96
C ARG A 957 84.35 -61.33 17.91
N VAL A 958 83.76 -60.12 17.88
CA VAL A 958 84.24 -58.90 18.58
C VAL A 958 83.36 -57.67 18.20
N GLU A 959 82.94 -56.91 19.22
CA GLU A 959 82.49 -55.49 19.27
C GLU A 959 81.42 -54.89 18.32
N ALA A 960 80.86 -53.76 18.80
CA ALA A 960 79.74 -53.02 18.24
C ALA A 960 80.19 -51.71 17.58
N TYR A 961 79.29 -51.04 16.83
CA TYR A 961 78.99 -49.60 16.96
C TYR A 961 77.91 -49.14 15.94
N VAL A 962 77.07 -48.17 16.32
CA VAL A 962 76.29 -47.25 15.44
C VAL A 962 75.20 -47.88 14.53
N ALA A 963 73.99 -47.34 14.37
CA ALA A 963 73.20 -46.36 15.14
C ALA A 963 71.70 -46.42 14.69
N LYS A 964 70.88 -45.48 15.20
CA LYS A 964 69.50 -45.20 14.77
C LYS A 964 69.36 -45.09 13.23
N VAL A 965 68.28 -45.64 12.68
CA VAL A 965 67.01 -44.92 12.42
C VAL A 965 65.86 -45.82 12.87
#